data_AF-A0A966EIM7-F1
#
_entry.id   AF-A0A966EIM7-F1
#
_cell.length_a   1.000
_cell.length_b   1.000
_cell.length_c   1.000
_cell.angle_alpha   90.00
_cell.angle_beta   90.00
_cell.angle_gamma   90.00
#
_symmetry.space_group_name_H-M   'P 1'
#
loop_
_entity.id
_entity.type
_entity.pdbx_description
1 polymer ?
#
loop_
_entity_poly.entity_id
_entity_poly.type
_entity_poly.pdbx_seq_one_letter_code
_entity_poly.pdbx_strand_id
1 'polypeptide(L)'
;MRIRIVSNLLVIGFIKFALLSASTFASDKAPFKYVWGTAHHILPKTHSDESGYFSLCEGNDGRIYVGTAKYNHNAYLVEFDPVTTEQRIVIDAHKACGLDAKGFAAQAKIHTRNFVGPSGIIYVGTKQGYAKEGDNSKYPGGYLITYDPRNDKSSNLGMPYKEQGIADVVADEDRGLIYVVTCEDQHWMKYDVTNKKFTEIGPMLTPYATTLVGADGKAHALTKDFHLATYDPATGKVIERKIEINGKQFIRPNNSAIPTWNLATDGHTAWLILMNDATLISIDLSSKINKVTGLNHGPMLEGEGPDSRSALTIAPDGKIYTLISVKNKTGFGNHRLHHLCRYDPKGKTHEDLGVLGVKNPDFFNFNPVNGKKPPWSHGYHTLPDGTLPPLHNHMALIAGRDNTLYATIIYPFTLLKIDTYRKQPNDPSPSKKYFQKIHQQLDRIEKNLPQLTALGKLAAERYDRGGLIGFHWFGTTLEQELIGRSGGLMHIGFDRPWKEKKLRTDEEKAQDIAVLAWDADPKPNELKRLQNIKDSGQYLLGFGSKRNPNLAEHIKLCDSWVDSDTEAKDLSPGKLNHVMNAVSGWVWMAEFIAAHTRKGRMPPVWKSWVMKDGRTWSDRFFRKTKYHKEFSVPSIQEGVLGKEYLHRIRSQLSALENTQSPVIHQFAKTIAAEKRAGRRTLVASSGHMVMNYVGKFSDSMWADNVEVHENLESQLNNFKQKSTRNGLVLRLGYFGLSNKIDALFKEKKNRVLLMTAENPLPEFSSYLNYPERVDLGLAFGDACVPIEGYPIPLFPPSGVVKAVAYEALNIEILDDLKN
;
A
#
# COMPACT_ATOMS: atom_id res chain seq x y z
N MET A 1 -72.87 -54.47 -13.18
CA MET A 1 -74.21 -54.67 -13.79
C MET A 1 -75.17 -53.84 -12.95
N ARG A 2 -75.83 -52.75 -13.37
CA ARG A 2 -76.43 -52.28 -14.63
C ARG A 2 -76.18 -50.75 -14.72
N ILE A 3 -75.64 -50.19 -15.81
CA ILE A 3 -76.31 -49.77 -17.07
C ILE A 3 -77.35 -48.63 -16.88
N ARG A 4 -76.96 -47.47 -17.46
CA ARG A 4 -77.72 -46.38 -18.11
C ARG A 4 -78.84 -45.69 -17.30
N ILE A 5 -78.99 -44.36 -17.42
CA ILE A 5 -79.79 -43.73 -18.48
C ILE A 5 -79.30 -42.29 -18.78
N VAL A 6 -79.56 -41.90 -20.02
CA VAL A 6 -79.10 -40.74 -20.80
C VAL A 6 -80.16 -39.62 -20.76
N SER A 7 -79.73 -38.39 -21.11
CA SER A 7 -80.51 -37.24 -21.66
C SER A 7 -81.07 -36.26 -20.60
N ASN A 8 -81.18 -34.95 -20.80
CA ASN A 8 -80.76 -33.99 -21.83
C ASN A 8 -81.01 -32.57 -21.29
N LEU A 9 -80.25 -31.58 -21.81
CA LEU A 9 -80.55 -30.14 -21.97
C LEU A 9 -80.94 -29.27 -20.73
N LEU A 10 -80.17 -28.20 -20.47
CA LEU A 10 -80.57 -26.81 -20.82
C LEU A 10 -79.42 -25.79 -20.64
N VAL A 11 -79.41 -24.84 -21.58
CA VAL A 11 -78.68 -23.57 -21.78
C VAL A 11 -78.28 -22.78 -20.52
N ILE A 12 -77.09 -22.13 -20.53
CA ILE A 12 -76.82 -20.74 -20.05
C ILE A 12 -75.42 -20.26 -20.47
N GLY A 13 -75.38 -19.09 -21.14
CA GLY A 13 -74.44 -17.98 -20.90
C GLY A 13 -72.93 -18.16 -21.13
N PHE A 14 -72.45 -17.73 -22.29
CA PHE A 14 -71.03 -17.44 -22.56
C PHE A 14 -70.60 -16.13 -21.87
N ILE A 15 -69.72 -16.20 -20.85
CA ILE A 15 -68.86 -15.09 -20.43
C ILE A 15 -67.42 -15.49 -20.75
N LYS A 16 -66.78 -14.71 -21.63
CA LYS A 16 -65.40 -14.90 -22.09
C LYS A 16 -64.43 -14.60 -20.93
N PHE A 17 -63.73 -15.64 -20.46
CA PHE A 17 -62.49 -15.48 -19.70
C PHE A 17 -61.37 -15.08 -20.67
N ALA A 18 -60.84 -13.87 -20.50
CA ALA A 18 -59.58 -13.49 -21.10
C ALA A 18 -58.45 -14.17 -20.29
N LEU A 19 -57.83 -15.19 -20.88
CA LEU A 19 -56.55 -15.70 -20.42
C LEU A 19 -55.51 -14.57 -20.57
N LEU A 20 -55.06 -14.00 -19.46
CA LEU A 20 -53.77 -13.32 -19.42
C LEU A 20 -52.69 -14.38 -19.62
N SER A 21 -52.19 -14.48 -20.85
CA SER A 21 -50.90 -15.10 -21.15
C SER A 21 -49.82 -14.31 -20.42
N ALA A 22 -49.34 -14.86 -19.32
CA ALA A 22 -48.07 -14.45 -18.74
C ALA A 22 -46.97 -14.79 -19.76
N SER A 23 -46.49 -13.76 -20.46
CA SER A 23 -45.32 -13.85 -21.32
C SER A 23 -44.12 -14.22 -20.45
N THR A 24 -43.75 -15.50 -20.44
CA THR A 24 -42.44 -15.93 -20.00
C THR A 24 -41.41 -15.30 -20.95
N PHE A 25 -40.77 -14.21 -20.53
CA PHE A 25 -39.57 -13.73 -21.21
C PHE A 25 -38.50 -14.81 -21.02
N ALA A 26 -38.33 -15.67 -22.03
CA ALA A 26 -37.09 -16.42 -22.17
C ALA A 26 -35.98 -15.37 -22.35
N SER A 27 -35.02 -15.28 -21.42
CA SER A 27 -33.88 -14.39 -21.62
C SER A 27 -33.11 -14.88 -22.84
N ASP A 28 -33.04 -14.05 -23.89
CA ASP A 28 -32.23 -14.37 -25.07
C ASP A 28 -30.78 -14.61 -24.63
N LYS A 29 -30.19 -15.74 -25.06
CA LYS A 29 -28.82 -16.08 -24.70
C LYS A 29 -27.84 -15.20 -25.48
N ALA A 30 -26.94 -14.50 -24.79
CA ALA A 30 -25.91 -13.67 -25.43
C ALA A 30 -25.05 -14.48 -26.43
N PRO A 31 -24.72 -13.93 -27.61
CA PRO A 31 -23.92 -14.60 -28.64
C PRO A 31 -22.41 -14.54 -28.37
N PHE A 32 -22.00 -14.03 -27.20
CA PHE A 32 -20.61 -13.89 -26.75
C PHE A 32 -20.49 -14.36 -25.30
N LYS A 33 -19.25 -14.57 -24.85
CA LYS A 33 -18.94 -14.88 -23.45
C LYS A 33 -18.88 -13.59 -22.65
N TYR A 34 -19.21 -13.66 -21.36
CA TYR A 34 -18.99 -12.57 -20.42
C TYR A 34 -17.70 -12.74 -19.63
N VAL A 35 -17.01 -11.62 -19.42
CA VAL A 35 -15.95 -11.45 -18.43
C VAL A 35 -16.52 -10.65 -17.28
N TRP A 36 -16.82 -11.34 -16.19
CA TRP A 36 -17.50 -10.76 -15.04
C TRP A 36 -16.56 -10.03 -14.11
N GLY A 37 -16.87 -8.77 -13.79
CA GLY A 37 -16.19 -7.98 -12.78
C GLY A 37 -17.14 -7.49 -11.68
N THR A 38 -16.60 -7.27 -10.48
CA THR A 38 -17.29 -6.60 -9.38
C THR A 38 -17.07 -5.09 -9.50
N ALA A 39 -18.15 -4.32 -9.60
CA ALA A 39 -18.11 -2.88 -9.74
C ALA A 39 -18.10 -2.19 -8.36
N HIS A 40 -17.24 -1.19 -8.20
CA HIS A 40 -17.15 -0.34 -7.02
C HIS A 40 -17.30 1.13 -7.43
N HIS A 41 -18.31 1.82 -6.89
CA HIS A 41 -18.47 3.26 -7.07
C HIS A 41 -17.31 3.99 -6.37
N ILE A 42 -16.53 4.74 -7.12
CA ILE A 42 -15.44 5.53 -6.55
C ILE A 42 -16.02 6.63 -5.67
N LEU A 43 -15.42 6.81 -4.49
CA LEU A 43 -15.84 7.70 -3.41
C LEU A 43 -16.50 9.02 -3.90
N PRO A 44 -17.84 9.18 -3.79
CA PRO A 44 -18.59 10.22 -4.50
C PRO A 44 -18.11 11.66 -4.27
N LYS A 45 -17.63 11.98 -3.06
CA LYS A 45 -17.14 13.32 -2.71
C LYS A 45 -15.88 13.77 -3.47
N THR A 46 -15.24 12.86 -4.19
CA THR A 46 -13.94 13.08 -4.87
C THR A 46 -14.07 13.40 -6.35
N HIS A 47 -15.27 13.36 -6.91
CA HIS A 47 -15.55 13.75 -8.28
C HIS A 47 -16.84 14.59 -8.35
N SER A 48 -17.04 15.32 -9.44
CA SER A 48 -18.22 16.19 -9.62
C SER A 48 -19.19 15.69 -10.68
N ASP A 49 -18.68 14.97 -11.68
CA ASP A 49 -19.41 14.58 -12.88
C ASP A 49 -19.42 13.05 -13.02
N GLU A 50 -19.20 12.30 -11.94
CA GLU A 50 -19.00 10.85 -12.01
C GLU A 50 -17.94 10.43 -13.04
N SER A 51 -16.88 11.24 -13.13
CA SER A 51 -15.82 11.08 -14.12
C SER A 51 -14.46 10.87 -13.46
N GLY A 52 -13.62 10.13 -14.17
CA GLY A 52 -12.20 9.98 -13.91
C GLY A 52 -11.50 9.48 -15.17
N TYR A 53 -10.17 9.38 -15.10
CA TYR A 53 -9.33 9.08 -16.27
C TYR A 53 -8.49 7.82 -16.02
N PHE A 54 -7.31 7.74 -16.64
CA PHE A 54 -6.41 6.57 -16.57
C PHE A 54 -5.53 6.51 -15.33
N SER A 55 -5.81 7.32 -14.30
CA SER A 55 -5.03 7.35 -13.07
C SER A 55 -5.36 6.15 -12.18
N LEU A 56 -4.57 5.09 -12.36
CA LEU A 56 -4.75 3.79 -11.71
C LEU A 56 -3.39 3.10 -11.53
N CYS A 57 -3.08 2.61 -10.32
CA CYS A 57 -1.94 1.73 -10.06
C CYS A 57 -2.18 0.82 -8.84
N GLU A 58 -1.41 -0.26 -8.73
CA GLU A 58 -1.32 -1.07 -7.51
C GLU A 58 -0.04 -0.70 -6.74
N GLY A 59 -0.18 -0.26 -5.49
CA GLY A 59 0.96 0.04 -4.62
C GLY A 59 1.73 -1.21 -4.19
N ASN A 60 2.90 -1.05 -3.57
CA ASN A 60 3.66 -2.19 -3.03
C ASN A 60 2.89 -2.95 -1.94
N ASP A 61 1.99 -2.27 -1.24
CA ASP A 61 1.10 -2.85 -0.24
C ASP A 61 -0.10 -3.62 -0.83
N GLY A 62 -0.23 -3.71 -2.15
CA GLY A 62 -1.34 -4.40 -2.81
C GLY A 62 -2.64 -3.60 -2.86
N ARG A 63 -2.65 -2.35 -2.37
CA ARG A 63 -3.81 -1.46 -2.48
C ARG A 63 -3.88 -0.84 -3.88
N ILE A 64 -5.08 -0.49 -4.30
CA ILE A 64 -5.33 0.14 -5.60
C ILE A 64 -5.49 1.65 -5.40
N TYR A 65 -4.77 2.44 -6.18
CA TYR A 65 -4.78 3.90 -6.07
C TYR A 65 -5.38 4.52 -7.32
N VAL A 66 -6.46 5.26 -7.15
CA VAL A 66 -7.30 5.81 -8.21
C VAL A 66 -7.32 7.33 -8.13
N GLY A 67 -6.87 8.00 -9.19
CA GLY A 67 -6.98 9.45 -9.31
C GLY A 67 -8.36 9.87 -9.80
N THR A 68 -8.86 10.97 -9.23
CA THR A 68 -10.26 11.42 -9.39
C THR A 68 -10.31 12.81 -10.04
N ALA A 69 -11.48 13.17 -10.58
CA ALA A 69 -11.72 14.46 -11.23
C ALA A 69 -12.91 15.21 -10.61
N LYS A 70 -12.63 16.29 -9.87
CA LYS A 70 -13.64 17.19 -9.29
C LYS A 70 -13.50 18.58 -9.91
N TYR A 71 -14.16 18.76 -11.05
CA TYR A 71 -14.04 19.96 -11.86
C TYR A 71 -14.36 21.23 -11.07
N ASN A 72 -13.57 22.28 -11.29
CA ASN A 72 -13.68 23.59 -10.63
C ASN A 72 -13.34 23.61 -9.13
N HIS A 73 -12.95 22.47 -8.54
CA HIS A 73 -12.76 22.35 -7.10
C HIS A 73 -11.41 21.78 -6.70
N ASN A 74 -11.12 20.51 -7.02
CA ASN A 74 -9.94 19.81 -6.48
C ASN A 74 -9.65 18.52 -7.26
N ALA A 75 -8.57 17.84 -6.90
CA ALA A 75 -8.21 16.52 -7.36
C ALA A 75 -7.82 15.66 -6.15
N TYR A 76 -8.17 14.38 -6.19
CA TYR A 76 -7.87 13.45 -5.10
C TYR A 76 -7.26 12.16 -5.61
N LEU A 77 -6.32 11.61 -4.83
CA LEU A 77 -5.93 10.21 -4.94
C LEU A 77 -6.71 9.42 -3.89
N VAL A 78 -7.44 8.40 -4.34
CA VAL A 78 -8.22 7.51 -3.50
C VAL A 78 -7.50 6.17 -3.43
N GLU A 79 -7.23 5.71 -2.22
CA GLU A 79 -6.79 4.35 -1.94
C GLU A 79 -8.03 3.46 -1.80
N PHE A 80 -8.01 2.29 -2.44
CA PHE A 80 -9.01 1.25 -2.38
C PHE A 80 -8.37 -0.04 -1.87
N ASP A 81 -8.96 -0.61 -0.82
CA ASP A 81 -8.60 -1.92 -0.30
C ASP A 81 -9.32 -3.02 -1.11
N PRO A 82 -8.61 -3.86 -1.89
CA PRO A 82 -9.26 -4.89 -2.70
C PRO A 82 -9.82 -6.06 -1.87
N VAL A 83 -9.51 -6.13 -0.58
CA VAL A 83 -10.00 -7.17 0.34
C VAL A 83 -11.24 -6.66 1.09
N THR A 84 -11.17 -5.50 1.73
CA THR A 84 -12.28 -4.96 2.53
C THR A 84 -13.25 -4.10 1.73
N THR A 85 -12.85 -3.66 0.53
CA THR A 85 -13.56 -2.71 -0.35
C THR A 85 -13.65 -1.29 0.19
N GLU A 86 -12.99 -1.01 1.31
CA GLU A 86 -12.93 0.33 1.90
C GLU A 86 -12.14 1.30 1.01
N GLN A 87 -12.54 2.57 1.04
CA GLN A 87 -11.93 3.65 0.28
C GLN A 87 -11.59 4.82 1.18
N ARG A 88 -10.42 5.44 0.98
CA ARG A 88 -10.03 6.68 1.66
C ARG A 88 -9.25 7.62 0.76
N ILE A 89 -9.32 8.91 1.07
CA ILE A 89 -8.54 9.95 0.38
C ILE A 89 -7.14 9.94 0.98
N VAL A 90 -6.12 9.78 0.14
CA VAL A 90 -4.70 9.79 0.53
C VAL A 90 -3.94 11.01 0.01
N ILE A 91 -4.48 11.65 -1.03
CA ILE A 91 -4.03 12.97 -1.48
C ILE A 91 -5.25 13.86 -1.65
N ASP A 92 -5.21 15.03 -1.01
CA ASP A 92 -5.95 16.22 -1.41
C ASP A 92 -4.95 17.16 -2.09
N ALA A 93 -5.09 17.37 -3.40
CA ALA A 93 -4.09 18.10 -4.19
C ALA A 93 -3.93 19.55 -3.73
N HIS A 94 -5.03 20.23 -3.37
CA HIS A 94 -4.99 21.62 -2.91
C HIS A 94 -4.33 21.71 -1.54
N LYS A 95 -4.66 20.81 -0.60
CA LYS A 95 -3.98 20.74 0.70
C LYS A 95 -2.49 20.48 0.54
N ALA A 96 -2.11 19.53 -0.32
CA ALA A 96 -0.70 19.21 -0.58
C ALA A 96 0.06 20.38 -1.22
N CYS A 97 -0.62 21.21 -2.01
CA CYS A 97 -0.01 22.35 -2.70
C CYS A 97 -0.18 23.70 -1.97
N GLY A 98 -0.93 23.75 -0.87
CA GLY A 98 -1.24 25.00 -0.17
C GLY A 98 -2.13 25.95 -0.98
N LEU A 99 -3.12 25.41 -1.70
CA LEU A 99 -3.99 26.15 -2.62
C LEU A 99 -5.43 26.21 -2.10
N ASP A 100 -6.17 27.23 -2.53
CA ASP A 100 -7.62 27.37 -2.36
C ASP A 100 -8.35 27.71 -3.68
N ALA A 101 -7.65 27.58 -4.82
CA ALA A 101 -8.09 27.93 -6.16
C ALA A 101 -9.46 27.32 -6.53
N LYS A 102 -10.19 27.99 -7.42
CA LYS A 102 -11.51 27.60 -7.94
C LYS A 102 -11.58 27.76 -9.45
N GLY A 103 -12.63 27.23 -10.06
CA GLY A 103 -12.84 27.36 -11.50
C GLY A 103 -11.76 26.67 -12.31
N PHE A 104 -11.41 27.23 -13.46
CA PHE A 104 -10.37 26.71 -14.35
C PHE A 104 -8.97 26.71 -13.72
N ALA A 105 -8.70 27.63 -12.79
CA ALA A 105 -7.44 27.67 -12.03
C ALA A 105 -7.28 26.50 -11.04
N ALA A 106 -8.34 25.78 -10.69
CA ALA A 106 -8.26 24.67 -9.76
C ALA A 106 -7.48 23.47 -10.34
N GLN A 107 -6.67 22.84 -9.48
CA GLN A 107 -6.17 21.48 -9.73
C GLN A 107 -7.37 20.54 -9.68
N ALA A 108 -7.93 20.16 -10.83
CA ALA A 108 -9.27 19.61 -10.93
C ALA A 108 -9.32 18.10 -11.18
N LYS A 109 -8.18 17.50 -11.55
CA LYS A 109 -8.04 16.06 -11.73
C LYS A 109 -6.60 15.58 -11.56
N ILE A 110 -6.44 14.32 -11.16
CA ILE A 110 -5.19 13.59 -11.35
C ILE A 110 -5.28 12.87 -12.70
N HIS A 111 -4.39 13.22 -13.63
CA HIS A 111 -4.45 12.79 -15.03
C HIS A 111 -3.18 12.08 -15.49
N THR A 112 -2.46 11.47 -14.56
CA THR A 112 -1.26 10.67 -14.82
C THR A 112 -1.60 9.18 -14.88
N ARG A 113 -0.82 8.40 -15.63
CA ARG A 113 -0.60 7.00 -15.23
C ARG A 113 0.22 7.06 -13.95
N ASN A 114 -0.38 6.67 -12.83
CA ASN A 114 0.29 6.76 -11.54
C ASN A 114 1.51 5.84 -11.55
N PHE A 115 2.64 6.32 -11.04
CA PHE A 115 3.86 5.52 -10.99
C PHE A 115 4.18 5.13 -9.56
N VAL A 116 4.58 3.87 -9.36
CA VAL A 116 5.00 3.34 -8.06
C VAL A 116 6.50 3.08 -8.13
N GLY A 117 7.28 3.83 -7.35
CA GLY A 117 8.72 3.64 -7.26
C GLY A 117 9.09 2.35 -6.52
N PRO A 118 10.33 1.84 -6.66
CA PRO A 118 10.83 0.73 -5.87
C PRO A 118 10.65 0.91 -4.35
N SER A 119 10.77 2.15 -3.85
CA SER A 119 10.52 2.53 -2.46
C SER A 119 9.07 2.34 -1.99
N GLY A 120 8.13 2.18 -2.91
CA GLY A 120 6.69 2.19 -2.67
C GLY A 120 6.05 3.58 -2.70
N ILE A 121 6.82 4.65 -2.93
CA ILE A 121 6.28 5.99 -3.14
C ILE A 121 5.46 6.03 -4.44
N ILE A 122 4.30 6.65 -4.37
CA ILE A 122 3.38 6.83 -5.49
C ILE A 122 3.51 8.25 -6.03
N TYR A 123 3.74 8.37 -7.32
CA TYR A 123 3.94 9.64 -8.03
C TYR A 123 2.71 9.92 -8.90
N VAL A 124 2.19 11.14 -8.78
CA VAL A 124 1.01 11.60 -9.51
C VAL A 124 1.18 13.03 -9.99
N GLY A 125 0.39 13.42 -11.00
CA GLY A 125 0.39 14.77 -11.56
C GLY A 125 -1.01 15.33 -11.71
N THR A 126 -1.17 16.62 -11.40
CA THR A 126 -2.47 17.29 -11.48
C THR A 126 -2.69 18.00 -12.82
N LYS A 127 -3.97 18.18 -13.18
CA LYS A 127 -4.41 18.85 -14.39
C LYS A 127 -5.65 19.72 -14.12
N GLN A 128 -5.85 20.74 -14.93
CA GLN A 128 -7.04 21.58 -14.97
C GLN A 128 -8.32 20.84 -15.40
N GLY A 129 -9.44 21.47 -15.08
CA GLY A 129 -10.76 21.09 -15.58
C GLY A 129 -11.06 21.76 -16.92
N TYR A 130 -12.34 22.03 -17.15
CA TYR A 130 -12.79 22.83 -18.28
C TYR A 130 -13.25 24.18 -17.77
N ALA A 131 -12.89 25.26 -18.47
CA ALA A 131 -13.39 26.59 -18.15
C ALA A 131 -14.91 26.62 -18.37
N LYS A 132 -15.64 27.12 -17.38
CA LYS A 132 -17.07 27.40 -17.55
C LYS A 132 -17.25 28.73 -18.27
N GLU A 133 -18.40 28.91 -18.90
CA GLU A 133 -18.77 30.21 -19.47
C GLU A 133 -18.67 31.29 -18.37
N GLY A 134 -17.99 32.40 -18.69
CA GLY A 134 -17.71 33.50 -17.76
C GLY A 134 -16.51 33.29 -16.83
N ASP A 135 -15.88 32.12 -16.82
CA ASP A 135 -14.65 31.88 -16.05
C ASP A 135 -13.41 32.37 -16.82
N ASN A 136 -12.88 33.51 -16.38
CA ASN A 136 -11.68 34.13 -16.94
C ASN A 136 -10.39 33.75 -16.17
N SER A 137 -10.47 32.80 -15.24
CA SER A 137 -9.28 32.36 -14.49
C SER A 137 -8.29 31.65 -15.41
N LYS A 138 -7.00 31.76 -15.09
CA LYS A 138 -5.93 31.07 -15.81
C LYS A 138 -5.42 29.91 -14.99
N TYR A 139 -5.19 28.78 -15.65
CA TYR A 139 -4.57 27.65 -15.00
C TYR A 139 -3.08 27.93 -14.73
N PRO A 140 -2.59 27.84 -13.48
CA PRO A 140 -1.18 28.15 -13.19
C PRO A 140 -0.21 27.09 -13.74
N GLY A 141 -0.65 25.84 -13.84
CA GLY A 141 0.18 24.67 -14.13
C GLY A 141 -0.18 23.50 -13.22
N GLY A 142 0.13 22.28 -13.66
CA GLY A 142 0.00 21.06 -12.87
C GLY A 142 1.17 20.88 -11.90
N TYR A 143 0.91 20.24 -10.77
CA TYR A 143 1.90 19.93 -9.74
C TYR A 143 2.24 18.45 -9.78
N LEU A 144 3.54 18.16 -9.67
CA LEU A 144 4.04 16.82 -9.37
C LEU A 144 3.91 16.60 -7.86
N ILE A 145 3.15 15.58 -7.47
CA ILE A 145 2.89 15.24 -6.07
C ILE A 145 3.30 13.79 -5.83
N THR A 146 3.93 13.53 -4.68
CA THR A 146 4.21 12.17 -4.22
C THR A 146 3.34 11.82 -3.03
N TYR A 147 3.11 10.52 -2.82
CA TYR A 147 2.49 9.97 -1.63
C TYR A 147 3.29 8.76 -1.14
N ASP A 148 3.63 8.76 0.14
CA ASP A 148 4.33 7.68 0.83
C ASP A 148 3.34 6.90 1.72
N PRO A 149 2.93 5.69 1.33
CA PRO A 149 2.01 4.86 2.11
C PRO A 149 2.56 4.50 3.50
N ARG A 150 3.89 4.49 3.67
CA ARG A 150 4.57 4.06 4.91
C ARG A 150 4.24 4.98 6.09
N ASN A 151 3.95 6.26 5.84
CA ASN A 151 3.68 7.28 6.86
C ASN A 151 2.52 8.25 6.52
N ASP A 152 1.72 7.92 5.51
CA ASP A 152 0.59 8.73 5.02
C ASP A 152 0.96 10.15 4.58
N LYS A 153 2.16 10.34 4.04
CA LYS A 153 2.65 11.68 3.70
C LYS A 153 2.55 11.95 2.21
N SER A 154 1.86 13.02 1.86
CA SER A 154 1.99 13.63 0.53
C SER A 154 3.01 14.76 0.51
N SER A 155 3.72 14.94 -0.61
CA SER A 155 4.69 16.02 -0.80
C SER A 155 4.55 16.65 -2.18
N ASN A 156 4.56 17.98 -2.24
CA ASN A 156 4.59 18.74 -3.48
C ASN A 156 6.03 18.93 -3.97
N LEU A 157 6.32 18.50 -5.21
CA LEU A 157 7.63 18.66 -5.86
C LEU A 157 7.70 19.86 -6.84
N GLY A 158 6.58 20.57 -7.02
CA GLY A 158 6.48 21.78 -7.83
C GLY A 158 5.80 21.57 -9.18
N MET A 159 5.78 22.64 -9.97
CA MET A 159 5.19 22.65 -11.32
C MET A 159 6.29 22.50 -12.37
N PRO A 160 6.20 21.52 -13.29
CA PRO A 160 7.21 21.31 -14.31
C PRO A 160 7.19 22.40 -15.37
N TYR A 161 6.01 22.91 -15.72
CA TYR A 161 5.82 23.88 -16.78
C TYR A 161 4.57 24.74 -16.50
N LYS A 162 4.64 26.03 -16.82
CA LYS A 162 3.56 26.99 -16.55
C LYS A 162 2.38 26.75 -17.49
N GLU A 163 1.16 26.89 -16.97
CA GLU A 163 -0.11 26.78 -17.73
C GLU A 163 -0.39 25.38 -18.35
N GLN A 164 0.52 24.42 -18.16
CA GLN A 164 0.41 23.05 -18.68
C GLN A 164 -0.03 22.09 -17.57
N GLY A 165 -0.87 21.11 -17.91
CA GLY A 165 -1.18 19.98 -17.03
C GLY A 165 -0.06 18.93 -17.02
N ILE A 166 -0.21 17.89 -16.20
CA ILE A 166 0.67 16.70 -16.23
C ILE A 166 -0.14 15.49 -16.72
N ALA A 167 0.38 14.79 -17.73
CA ALA A 167 -0.23 13.58 -18.31
C ALA A 167 0.50 12.28 -17.95
N ASP A 168 1.78 12.33 -17.61
CA ASP A 168 2.56 11.14 -17.24
C ASP A 168 3.68 11.50 -16.26
N VAL A 169 4.06 10.53 -15.43
CA VAL A 169 5.17 10.62 -14.49
C VAL A 169 5.84 9.26 -14.36
N VAL A 170 7.18 9.22 -14.37
CA VAL A 170 7.98 8.01 -14.13
C VAL A 170 9.21 8.39 -13.31
N ALA A 171 9.43 7.72 -12.17
CA ALA A 171 10.58 7.97 -11.30
C ALA A 171 11.67 6.90 -11.48
N ASP A 172 12.90 7.33 -11.68
CA ASP A 172 14.13 6.54 -11.58
C ASP A 172 14.80 6.88 -10.24
N GLU A 173 14.33 6.23 -9.18
CA GLU A 173 14.75 6.53 -7.80
C GLU A 173 16.24 6.26 -7.57
N ASP A 174 16.79 5.23 -8.22
CA ASP A 174 18.22 4.88 -8.13
C ASP A 174 19.12 6.00 -8.64
N ARG A 175 18.67 6.75 -9.66
CA ARG A 175 19.41 7.90 -10.22
C ARG A 175 18.95 9.24 -9.65
N GLY A 176 17.93 9.26 -8.80
CA GLY A 176 17.35 10.49 -8.26
C GLY A 176 16.71 11.38 -9.34
N LEU A 177 16.10 10.77 -10.36
CA LEU A 177 15.47 11.47 -11.49
C LEU A 177 13.98 11.14 -11.58
N ILE A 178 13.17 12.12 -12.00
CA ILE A 178 11.75 11.90 -12.33
C ILE A 178 11.47 12.50 -13.69
N TYR A 179 10.90 11.71 -14.60
CA TYR A 179 10.46 12.15 -15.92
C TYR A 179 8.99 12.51 -15.87
N VAL A 180 8.63 13.63 -16.49
CA VAL A 180 7.25 14.16 -16.51
C VAL A 180 6.89 14.53 -17.93
N VAL A 181 5.71 14.14 -18.38
CA VAL A 181 5.14 14.61 -19.65
C VAL A 181 3.98 15.54 -19.35
N THR A 182 4.05 16.74 -19.92
CA THR A 182 3.01 17.76 -19.76
C THR A 182 1.83 17.55 -20.72
N CYS A 183 0.74 18.30 -20.52
CA CYS A 183 -0.51 18.14 -21.26
C CYS A 183 -1.09 19.51 -21.63
N GLU A 184 -1.80 19.56 -22.77
CA GLU A 184 -1.97 20.67 -23.73
C GLU A 184 -0.84 20.68 -24.77
N ASP A 185 0.38 20.99 -24.36
CA ASP A 185 1.63 20.75 -25.10
C ASP A 185 2.43 19.66 -24.38
N GLN A 186 2.97 18.70 -25.12
CA GLN A 186 3.60 17.50 -24.54
C GLN A 186 5.11 17.67 -24.37
N HIS A 187 5.50 18.69 -23.58
CA HIS A 187 6.90 18.89 -23.20
C HIS A 187 7.40 17.72 -22.36
N TRP A 188 8.60 17.23 -22.69
CA TRP A 188 9.26 16.17 -21.94
C TRP A 188 10.22 16.78 -20.93
N MET A 189 9.84 16.68 -19.66
CA MET A 189 10.50 17.33 -18.54
C MET A 189 11.22 16.29 -17.69
N LYS A 190 12.33 16.69 -17.09
CA LYS A 190 13.07 15.95 -16.08
C LYS A 190 13.14 16.77 -14.81
N TYR A 191 12.85 16.15 -13.67
CA TYR A 191 13.09 16.67 -12.34
C TYR A 191 14.30 15.96 -11.72
N ASP A 192 15.26 16.76 -11.27
CA ASP A 192 16.39 16.29 -10.47
C ASP A 192 16.02 16.42 -8.98
N VAL A 193 15.99 15.29 -8.26
CA VAL A 193 15.56 15.26 -6.85
C VAL A 193 16.53 16.00 -5.94
N THR A 194 17.82 15.95 -6.24
CA THR A 194 18.88 16.59 -5.44
C THR A 194 18.82 18.10 -5.60
N ASN A 195 18.77 18.58 -6.84
CA ASN A 195 18.76 19.99 -7.18
C ASN A 195 17.36 20.63 -7.13
N LYS A 196 16.32 19.80 -6.97
CA LYS A 196 14.90 20.19 -6.98
C LYS A 196 14.53 21.05 -8.18
N LYS A 197 15.00 20.63 -9.36
CA LYS A 197 14.93 21.43 -10.58
C LYS A 197 14.30 20.67 -11.73
N PHE A 198 13.32 21.29 -12.37
CA PHE A 198 12.78 20.85 -13.66
C PHE A 198 13.63 21.36 -14.82
N THR A 199 13.78 20.55 -15.86
CA THR A 199 14.47 20.90 -17.11
C THR A 199 13.81 20.18 -18.27
N GLU A 200 13.53 20.88 -19.35
CA GLU A 200 13.04 20.28 -20.59
C GLU A 200 14.21 19.56 -21.28
N ILE A 201 14.00 18.31 -21.70
CA ILE A 201 15.08 17.44 -22.17
C ILE A 201 14.98 17.03 -23.64
N GLY A 202 13.80 17.03 -24.24
CA GLY A 202 13.60 16.39 -25.55
C GLY A 202 12.61 17.11 -26.46
N PRO A 203 12.29 16.49 -27.61
CA PRO A 203 11.35 17.07 -28.57
C PRO A 203 9.92 17.06 -28.02
N MET A 204 9.01 17.73 -28.74
CA MET A 204 7.58 17.65 -28.47
C MET A 204 7.09 16.22 -28.69
N LEU A 205 6.46 15.66 -27.65
CA LEU A 205 5.96 14.29 -27.69
C LEU A 205 4.57 14.20 -28.33
N THR A 206 4.12 12.97 -28.60
CA THR A 206 2.74 12.74 -29.04
C THR A 206 1.72 13.06 -27.93
N PRO A 207 0.48 13.48 -28.22
CA PRO A 207 -0.57 13.67 -27.23
C PRO A 207 -0.70 12.47 -26.28
N TYR A 208 -0.75 12.77 -24.98
CA TYR A 208 -0.76 11.78 -23.89
C TYR A 208 0.42 10.80 -23.94
N ALA A 209 1.57 11.22 -24.48
CA ALA A 209 2.79 10.45 -24.44
C ALA A 209 3.18 10.09 -23.01
N THR A 210 3.87 8.97 -22.91
CA THR A 210 4.30 8.43 -21.64
C THR A 210 5.74 7.94 -21.74
N THR A 211 6.45 7.99 -20.63
CA THR A 211 7.86 7.59 -20.55
C THR A 211 7.98 6.11 -20.18
N LEU A 212 8.98 5.42 -20.71
CA LEU A 212 9.44 4.11 -20.22
C LEU A 212 10.93 4.22 -19.88
N VAL A 213 11.37 3.70 -18.73
CA VAL A 213 12.79 3.64 -18.36
C VAL A 213 13.28 2.21 -18.60
N GLY A 214 14.20 2.04 -19.55
CA GLY A 214 14.77 0.74 -19.89
C GLY A 214 15.71 0.20 -18.81
N ALA A 215 16.08 -1.09 -18.91
CA ALA A 215 17.01 -1.71 -17.96
C ALA A 215 18.43 -1.08 -17.98
N ASP A 216 18.80 -0.36 -19.05
CA ASP A 216 20.04 0.40 -19.13
C ASP A 216 19.95 1.78 -18.43
N GLY A 217 18.78 2.12 -17.87
CA GLY A 217 18.50 3.40 -17.21
C GLY A 217 18.15 4.55 -18.16
N LYS A 218 18.01 4.29 -19.46
CA LYS A 218 17.62 5.33 -20.41
C LYS A 218 16.12 5.51 -20.41
N ALA A 219 15.69 6.76 -20.52
CA ALA A 219 14.28 7.09 -20.62
C ALA A 219 13.87 7.20 -22.09
N HIS A 220 12.72 6.65 -22.42
CA HIS A 220 12.21 6.56 -23.78
C HIS A 220 10.79 7.14 -23.87
N ALA A 221 10.52 7.88 -24.93
CA ALA A 221 9.20 8.45 -25.23
C ALA A 221 8.95 8.48 -26.74
N LEU A 222 7.67 8.49 -27.14
CA LEU A 222 7.30 8.65 -28.54
C LEU A 222 7.11 10.13 -28.90
N THR A 223 7.78 10.57 -29.96
CA THR A 223 7.62 11.93 -30.48
C THR A 223 6.26 12.10 -31.16
N LYS A 224 5.87 13.35 -31.44
CA LYS A 224 4.64 13.65 -32.21
C LYS A 224 4.56 12.93 -33.56
N ASP A 225 5.73 12.61 -34.13
CA ASP A 225 5.91 11.96 -35.44
C ASP A 225 6.14 10.44 -35.34
N PHE A 226 5.93 9.86 -34.14
CA PHE A 226 6.12 8.42 -33.87
C PHE A 226 7.56 7.93 -34.06
N HIS A 227 8.54 8.78 -33.76
CA HIS A 227 9.92 8.35 -33.54
C HIS A 227 10.17 8.02 -32.06
N LEU A 228 11.20 7.23 -31.78
CA LEU A 228 11.66 6.97 -30.43
C LEU A 228 12.66 8.06 -30.00
N ALA A 229 12.25 8.92 -29.08
CA ALA A 229 13.17 9.78 -28.35
C ALA A 229 13.76 9.00 -27.17
N THR A 230 15.08 9.07 -27.01
CA THR A 230 15.82 8.42 -25.91
C THR A 230 16.67 9.45 -25.19
N TYR A 231 16.41 9.66 -23.91
CA TYR A 231 17.26 10.42 -23.00
C TYR A 231 18.25 9.49 -22.28
N ASP A 232 19.53 9.82 -22.38
CA ASP A 232 20.60 9.12 -21.67
C ASP A 232 21.03 9.95 -20.44
N PRO A 233 20.72 9.51 -19.20
CA PRO A 233 21.05 10.26 -18.00
C PRO A 233 22.56 10.40 -17.75
N ALA A 234 23.39 9.51 -18.29
CA ALA A 234 24.84 9.59 -18.12
C ALA A 234 25.47 10.69 -18.96
N THR A 235 24.88 10.98 -20.13
CA THR A 235 25.39 12.04 -21.05
C THR A 235 24.55 13.31 -21.02
N GLY A 236 23.33 13.26 -20.51
CA GLY A 236 22.36 14.35 -20.53
C GLY A 236 21.78 14.66 -21.91
N LYS A 237 21.97 13.77 -22.90
CA LYS A 237 21.55 13.99 -24.30
C LYS A 237 20.29 13.23 -24.66
N VAL A 238 19.50 13.81 -25.56
CA VAL A 238 18.40 13.13 -26.25
C VAL A 238 18.78 12.84 -27.69
N ILE A 239 18.48 11.62 -28.14
CA ILE A 239 18.51 11.23 -29.55
C ILE A 239 17.12 10.83 -30.01
N GLU A 240 16.81 11.06 -31.29
CA GLU A 240 15.55 10.66 -31.92
C GLU A 240 15.83 9.67 -33.04
N ARG A 241 15.08 8.56 -33.07
CA ARG A 241 15.29 7.46 -34.01
C ARG A 241 13.98 7.00 -34.62
N LYS A 242 13.98 6.78 -35.94
CA LYS A 242 12.82 6.22 -36.64
C LYS A 242 12.55 4.80 -36.17
N ILE A 243 11.26 4.47 -36.01
CA ILE A 243 10.80 3.12 -35.70
C ILE A 243 10.37 2.45 -37.01
N GLU A 244 10.79 1.21 -37.23
CA GLU A 244 10.34 0.36 -38.32
C GLU A 244 9.60 -0.86 -37.74
N ILE A 245 8.32 -1.02 -38.11
CA ILE A 245 7.51 -2.19 -37.76
C ILE A 245 7.46 -3.12 -38.96
N ASN A 246 7.98 -4.35 -38.82
CA ASN A 246 8.12 -5.31 -39.91
C ASN A 246 8.82 -4.69 -41.16
N GLY A 247 9.85 -3.86 -40.94
CA GLY A 247 10.62 -3.18 -42.00
C GLY A 247 9.93 -1.99 -42.66
N LYS A 248 8.75 -1.58 -42.21
CA LYS A 248 8.06 -0.36 -42.68
C LYS A 248 8.12 0.74 -41.63
N GLN A 249 8.35 1.98 -42.04
CA GLN A 249 8.39 3.12 -41.11
C GLN A 249 7.05 3.23 -40.36
N PHE A 250 7.13 3.31 -39.03
CA PHE A 250 5.99 3.59 -38.17
C PHE A 250 5.69 5.09 -38.24
N ILE A 251 4.49 5.43 -38.69
CA ILE A 251 4.03 6.81 -38.82
C ILE A 251 2.69 6.95 -38.11
N ARG A 252 2.44 8.12 -37.55
CA ARG A 252 1.14 8.42 -36.94
C ARG A 252 0.07 8.50 -38.01
N PRO A 253 -0.98 7.66 -37.97
CA PRO A 253 -1.99 7.67 -39.02
C PRO A 253 -2.94 8.86 -38.94
N ASN A 254 -3.27 9.32 -37.72
CA ASN A 254 -4.13 10.50 -37.47
C ASN A 254 -4.06 10.97 -36.01
N ASN A 255 -4.76 12.05 -35.68
CA ASN A 255 -4.77 12.64 -34.34
C ASN A 255 -5.35 11.72 -33.25
N SER A 256 -6.24 10.80 -33.61
CA SER A 256 -6.85 9.83 -32.69
C SER A 256 -5.98 8.59 -32.43
N ALA A 257 -4.85 8.45 -33.13
CA ALA A 257 -3.86 7.41 -32.83
C ALA A 257 -3.01 7.84 -31.63
N ILE A 258 -3.55 7.63 -30.44
CA ILE A 258 -2.86 7.87 -29.17
C ILE A 258 -2.23 6.53 -28.73
N PRO A 259 -0.89 6.44 -28.55
CA PRO A 259 -0.26 5.20 -28.14
C PRO A 259 -0.41 4.94 -26.64
N THR A 260 -0.68 3.68 -26.29
CA THR A 260 -0.52 3.16 -24.93
C THR A 260 0.52 2.06 -25.00
N TRP A 261 1.55 2.14 -24.15
CA TRP A 261 2.65 1.19 -24.16
C TRP A 261 3.21 0.91 -22.76
N ASN A 262 3.65 -0.33 -22.57
CA ASN A 262 4.15 -0.86 -21.31
C ASN A 262 5.45 -1.63 -21.55
N LEU A 263 6.39 -1.49 -20.60
CA LEU A 263 7.68 -2.18 -20.64
C LEU A 263 7.55 -3.60 -20.10
N ALA A 264 8.05 -4.59 -20.84
CA ALA A 264 8.13 -5.96 -20.39
C ALA A 264 9.19 -6.13 -19.29
N THR A 265 9.14 -7.26 -18.57
CA THR A 265 10.06 -7.56 -17.46
C THR A 265 11.52 -7.75 -17.89
N ASP A 266 11.78 -7.90 -19.19
CA ASP A 266 13.14 -7.91 -19.74
C ASP A 266 13.78 -6.51 -19.76
N GLY A 267 12.99 -5.45 -19.54
CA GLY A 267 13.46 -4.06 -19.54
C GLY A 267 13.86 -3.52 -20.91
N HIS A 268 13.54 -4.23 -21.99
CA HIS A 268 13.95 -3.89 -23.35
C HIS A 268 12.79 -3.96 -24.36
N THR A 269 11.77 -4.79 -24.14
CA THR A 269 10.62 -4.92 -25.04
C THR A 269 9.48 -4.00 -24.58
N ALA A 270 9.11 -3.02 -25.41
CA ALA A 270 7.92 -2.20 -25.18
C ALA A 270 6.75 -2.73 -26.01
N TRP A 271 5.66 -3.13 -25.35
CA TRP A 271 4.41 -3.51 -26.00
C TRP A 271 3.51 -2.31 -26.17
N LEU A 272 2.90 -2.15 -27.34
CA LEU A 272 2.15 -0.97 -27.73
C LEU A 272 0.86 -1.33 -28.47
N ILE A 273 -0.20 -0.57 -28.16
CA ILE A 273 -1.44 -0.51 -28.93
C ILE A 273 -1.81 0.96 -29.17
N LEU A 274 -2.46 1.26 -30.29
CA LEU A 274 -3.01 2.60 -30.53
C LEU A 274 -4.48 2.63 -30.11
N MET A 275 -4.93 3.78 -29.59
CA MET A 275 -6.31 3.93 -29.14
C MET A 275 -7.33 3.53 -30.21
N ASN A 276 -7.07 3.85 -31.48
CA ASN A 276 -7.98 3.62 -32.61
C ASN A 276 -7.59 2.43 -33.52
N ASP A 277 -6.65 1.59 -33.11
CA ASP A 277 -6.20 0.41 -33.85
C ASP A 277 -5.96 -0.75 -32.88
N ALA A 278 -6.68 -1.86 -33.08
CA ALA A 278 -6.59 -3.03 -32.23
C ALA A 278 -5.30 -3.85 -32.43
N THR A 279 -4.42 -3.44 -33.35
CA THR A 279 -3.16 -4.13 -33.66
C THR A 279 -2.16 -4.03 -32.50
N LEU A 280 -1.66 -5.17 -32.03
CA LEU A 280 -0.59 -5.23 -31.03
C LEU A 280 0.78 -5.17 -31.70
N ILE A 281 1.66 -4.31 -31.19
CA ILE A 281 3.02 -4.11 -31.69
C ILE A 281 4.01 -4.27 -30.52
N SER A 282 5.21 -4.78 -30.80
CA SER A 282 6.34 -4.72 -29.87
C SER A 282 7.49 -3.89 -30.47
N ILE A 283 8.18 -3.10 -29.65
CA ILE A 283 9.33 -2.26 -30.02
C ILE A 283 10.54 -2.68 -29.17
N ASP A 284 11.69 -2.89 -29.80
CA ASP A 284 12.96 -3.17 -29.11
C ASP A 284 13.68 -1.86 -28.72
N LEU A 285 13.67 -1.54 -27.44
CA LEU A 285 14.31 -0.34 -26.88
C LEU A 285 15.85 -0.48 -26.79
N SER A 286 16.39 -1.70 -26.88
CA SER A 286 17.83 -1.97 -26.75
C SER A 286 18.64 -1.65 -28.01
N SER A 287 17.98 -1.38 -29.14
CA SER A 287 18.65 -1.05 -30.41
C SER A 287 19.66 0.07 -30.22
N LYS A 288 20.90 -0.12 -30.69
CA LYS A 288 21.99 0.88 -30.61
C LYS A 288 22.24 1.61 -31.93
N ILE A 289 21.60 1.18 -33.02
CA ILE A 289 21.77 1.76 -34.36
C ILE A 289 20.82 2.95 -34.57
N ASN A 290 20.99 3.67 -35.68
CA ASN A 290 20.16 4.84 -36.07
C ASN A 290 18.66 4.51 -36.29
N LYS A 291 18.26 3.24 -36.15
CA LYS A 291 16.90 2.74 -36.37
C LYS A 291 16.46 1.87 -35.20
N VAL A 292 15.17 1.92 -34.88
CA VAL A 292 14.53 1.09 -33.87
C VAL A 292 13.63 0.11 -34.59
N THR A 293 13.73 -1.18 -34.29
CA THR A 293 12.91 -2.22 -34.92
C THR A 293 11.79 -2.65 -34.01
N GLY A 294 10.66 -3.01 -34.62
CA GLY A 294 9.52 -3.60 -33.94
C GLY A 294 8.80 -4.62 -34.80
N LEU A 295 7.87 -5.34 -34.18
CA LEU A 295 7.09 -6.40 -34.79
C LEU A 295 5.60 -6.10 -34.66
N ASN A 296 4.86 -6.34 -35.73
CA ASN A 296 3.39 -6.38 -35.70
C ASN A 296 2.94 -7.82 -35.39
N HIS A 297 2.15 -7.97 -34.33
CA HIS A 297 1.65 -9.28 -33.86
C HIS A 297 0.23 -9.57 -34.33
N GLY A 298 -0.44 -8.65 -35.03
CA GLY A 298 -1.82 -8.78 -35.52
C GLY A 298 -2.85 -8.10 -34.60
N PRO A 299 -4.13 -8.08 -35.02
CA PRO A 299 -5.21 -7.48 -34.24
C PRO A 299 -5.55 -8.32 -33.00
N MET A 300 -5.64 -7.66 -31.85
CA MET A 300 -6.14 -8.24 -30.60
C MET A 300 -7.65 -8.55 -30.66
N LEU A 301 -8.37 -7.81 -31.49
CA LEU A 301 -9.81 -7.93 -31.71
C LEU A 301 -10.18 -7.44 -33.11
N GLU A 302 -11.02 -8.19 -33.80
CA GLU A 302 -11.65 -7.74 -35.04
C GLU A 302 -12.92 -6.95 -34.73
N GLY A 303 -13.10 -5.78 -35.34
CA GLY A 303 -14.31 -4.99 -35.17
C GLY A 303 -14.23 -3.58 -35.75
N GLU A 304 -15.39 -2.95 -35.94
CA GLU A 304 -15.47 -1.60 -36.50
C GLU A 304 -15.26 -0.53 -35.42
N GLY A 305 -14.34 0.40 -35.72
CA GLY A 305 -14.01 1.54 -34.89
C GLY A 305 -13.54 1.13 -33.49
N PRO A 306 -12.40 0.42 -33.35
CA PRO A 306 -11.87 0.04 -32.05
C PRO A 306 -11.51 1.28 -31.20
N ASP A 307 -11.73 1.20 -29.89
CA ASP A 307 -11.29 2.21 -28.91
C ASP A 307 -10.73 1.48 -27.67
N SER A 308 -9.44 1.66 -27.37
CA SER A 308 -8.68 0.96 -26.30
C SER A 308 -8.11 1.85 -25.18
N ARG A 309 -8.58 3.10 -25.06
CA ARG A 309 -8.09 4.16 -24.12
C ARG A 309 -7.27 3.67 -22.92
N SER A 310 -5.94 3.83 -23.00
CA SER A 310 -4.98 3.54 -21.91
C SER A 310 -5.16 2.16 -21.25
N ALA A 311 -5.74 1.20 -21.95
CA ALA A 311 -6.06 -0.10 -21.43
C ALA A 311 -5.13 -1.17 -22.02
N LEU A 312 -3.83 -1.06 -21.76
CA LEU A 312 -2.85 -2.09 -22.05
C LEU A 312 -2.06 -2.39 -20.78
N THR A 313 -1.97 -3.66 -20.40
CA THR A 313 -1.17 -4.09 -19.25
C THR A 313 -0.49 -5.43 -19.53
N ILE A 314 0.67 -5.62 -18.93
CA ILE A 314 1.37 -6.90 -18.91
C ILE A 314 1.12 -7.50 -17.52
N ALA A 315 0.50 -8.66 -17.47
CA ALA A 315 0.28 -9.35 -16.20
C ALA A 315 1.56 -10.06 -15.73
N PRO A 316 1.72 -10.32 -14.43
CA PRO A 316 2.85 -11.08 -13.88
C PRO A 316 3.10 -12.48 -14.51
N ASP A 317 2.10 -13.08 -15.16
CA ASP A 317 2.28 -14.33 -15.91
C ASP A 317 2.91 -14.15 -17.31
N GLY A 318 3.24 -12.91 -17.68
CA GLY A 318 3.82 -12.53 -18.96
C GLY A 318 2.81 -12.33 -20.08
N LYS A 319 1.51 -12.56 -19.84
CA LYS A 319 0.47 -12.31 -20.85
C LYS A 319 0.09 -10.84 -20.88
N ILE A 320 -0.34 -10.40 -22.05
CA ILE A 320 -0.72 -9.02 -22.31
C ILE A 320 -2.23 -8.96 -22.36
N TYR A 321 -2.82 -8.06 -21.58
CA TYR A 321 -4.25 -7.82 -21.54
C TYR A 321 -4.55 -6.43 -22.07
N THR A 322 -5.66 -6.32 -22.80
CA THR A 322 -6.18 -5.05 -23.28
C THR A 322 -7.70 -5.01 -23.20
N LEU A 323 -8.26 -3.83 -22.95
CA LEU A 323 -9.69 -3.59 -23.18
C LEU A 323 -9.86 -2.88 -24.52
N ILE A 324 -10.77 -3.40 -25.33
CA ILE A 324 -11.09 -2.81 -26.64
C ILE A 324 -12.59 -2.76 -26.76
N SER A 325 -13.14 -1.56 -26.96
CA SER A 325 -14.53 -1.42 -27.35
C SER A 325 -14.65 -1.43 -28.87
N VAL A 326 -15.71 -2.05 -29.40
CA VAL A 326 -16.03 -2.03 -30.83
C VAL A 326 -17.53 -1.81 -31.04
N LYS A 327 -17.92 -1.39 -32.24
CA LYS A 327 -19.33 -1.32 -32.63
C LYS A 327 -19.94 -2.73 -32.59
N ASN A 328 -21.04 -2.87 -31.86
CA ASN A 328 -21.76 -4.13 -31.76
C ASN A 328 -22.53 -4.43 -33.05
N LYS A 329 -22.22 -5.57 -33.67
CA LYS A 329 -22.91 -6.09 -34.86
C LYS A 329 -23.65 -7.40 -34.60
N THR A 330 -23.73 -7.82 -33.34
CA THR A 330 -24.28 -9.13 -32.95
C THR A 330 -25.81 -9.17 -32.96
N GLY A 331 -26.47 -7.99 -33.02
CA GLY A 331 -27.91 -7.86 -32.83
C GLY A 331 -28.36 -7.98 -31.36
N PHE A 332 -27.45 -8.31 -30.45
CA PHE A 332 -27.71 -8.44 -29.02
C PHE A 332 -27.35 -7.13 -28.31
N GLY A 333 -28.33 -6.24 -28.18
CA GLY A 333 -28.14 -4.87 -27.70
C GLY A 333 -27.76 -3.88 -28.82
N ASN A 334 -27.94 -2.59 -28.56
CA ASN A 334 -27.89 -1.53 -29.59
C ASN A 334 -26.64 -0.65 -29.53
N HIS A 335 -25.72 -0.92 -28.61
CA HIS A 335 -24.54 -0.09 -28.43
C HIS A 335 -23.26 -0.90 -28.39
N ARG A 336 -22.11 -0.21 -28.35
CA ARG A 336 -20.77 -0.78 -28.34
C ARG A 336 -20.59 -1.80 -27.21
N LEU A 337 -19.72 -2.77 -27.44
CA LEU A 337 -19.34 -3.78 -26.46
C LEU A 337 -17.87 -3.63 -26.12
N HIS A 338 -17.55 -3.77 -24.83
CA HIS A 338 -16.19 -3.69 -24.31
C HIS A 338 -15.65 -5.10 -24.11
N HIS A 339 -14.68 -5.50 -24.91
CA HIS A 339 -14.07 -6.82 -24.85
C HIS A 339 -12.77 -6.76 -24.03
N LEU A 340 -12.54 -7.80 -23.22
CA LEU A 340 -11.22 -8.08 -22.69
C LEU A 340 -10.50 -9.03 -23.64
N CYS A 341 -9.36 -8.59 -24.15
CA CYS A 341 -8.55 -9.38 -25.06
C CYS A 341 -7.21 -9.72 -24.40
N ARG A 342 -6.62 -10.84 -24.83
CA ARG A 342 -5.36 -11.35 -24.31
C ARG A 342 -4.44 -11.80 -25.43
N TYR A 343 -3.15 -11.55 -25.27
CA TYR A 343 -2.10 -12.12 -26.08
C TYR A 343 -1.11 -12.88 -25.20
N ASP A 344 -0.76 -14.10 -25.61
CA ASP A 344 0.34 -14.87 -25.01
C ASP A 344 1.57 -14.74 -25.91
N PRO A 345 2.62 -13.99 -25.49
CA PRO A 345 3.84 -13.86 -26.28
C PRO A 345 4.58 -15.19 -26.51
N LYS A 346 4.43 -16.18 -25.61
CA LYS A 346 5.09 -17.49 -25.75
C LYS A 346 4.40 -18.34 -26.80
N GLY A 347 3.07 -18.42 -26.74
CA GLY A 347 2.24 -19.15 -27.69
C GLY A 347 2.01 -18.41 -29.01
N LYS A 348 2.22 -17.08 -29.03
CA LYS A 348 1.85 -16.16 -30.12
C LYS A 348 0.36 -16.23 -30.46
N THR A 349 -0.48 -16.36 -29.43
CA THR A 349 -1.93 -16.55 -29.60
C THR A 349 -2.71 -15.34 -29.08
N HIS A 350 -3.68 -14.90 -29.89
CA HIS A 350 -4.68 -13.89 -29.51
C HIS A 350 -5.95 -14.58 -29.04
N GLU A 351 -6.59 -13.99 -28.02
CA GLU A 351 -7.84 -14.48 -27.47
C GLU A 351 -8.77 -13.30 -27.15
N ASP A 352 -9.97 -13.30 -27.72
CA ASP A 352 -11.10 -12.54 -27.19
C ASP A 352 -11.69 -13.32 -26.01
N LEU A 353 -11.45 -12.81 -24.80
CA LEU A 353 -11.92 -13.46 -23.57
C LEU A 353 -13.41 -13.22 -23.33
N GLY A 354 -13.99 -12.21 -23.99
CA GLY A 354 -15.41 -11.90 -23.94
C GLY A 354 -15.71 -10.45 -23.52
N VAL A 355 -17.01 -10.15 -23.48
CA VAL A 355 -17.57 -8.84 -23.16
C VAL A 355 -17.59 -8.63 -21.65
N LEU A 356 -17.18 -7.45 -21.18
CA LEU A 356 -17.27 -7.10 -19.76
C LEU A 356 -18.72 -7.14 -19.27
N GLY A 357 -18.97 -7.73 -18.10
CA GLY A 357 -20.26 -7.69 -17.41
C GLY A 357 -20.10 -7.37 -15.92
N VAL A 358 -21.09 -6.74 -15.30
CA VAL A 358 -21.09 -6.39 -13.87
C VAL A 358 -21.80 -7.46 -13.04
N LYS A 359 -21.10 -8.04 -12.06
CA LYS A 359 -21.62 -9.07 -11.13
C LYS A 359 -22.69 -8.52 -10.16
N ASN A 360 -22.51 -7.27 -9.72
CA ASN A 360 -23.32 -6.59 -8.71
C ASN A 360 -23.97 -5.33 -9.31
N PRO A 361 -25.04 -5.47 -10.12
CA PRO A 361 -25.64 -4.35 -10.87
C PRO A 361 -26.23 -3.24 -9.98
N ASP A 362 -26.38 -3.49 -8.68
CA ASP A 362 -26.83 -2.58 -7.63
C ASP A 362 -25.71 -1.72 -7.02
N PHE A 363 -24.47 -1.81 -7.52
CA PHE A 363 -23.33 -1.01 -7.06
C PHE A 363 -23.56 0.51 -7.14
N PHE A 364 -24.50 0.95 -7.97
CA PHE A 364 -24.95 2.32 -8.12
C PHE A 364 -26.47 2.35 -8.30
N ASN A 365 -27.12 3.35 -7.72
CA ASN A 365 -28.57 3.51 -7.90
C ASN A 365 -28.86 4.18 -9.25
N PHE A 366 -29.13 3.38 -10.28
CA PHE A 366 -29.50 3.88 -11.62
C PHE A 366 -30.96 4.35 -11.73
N ASN A 367 -31.78 4.13 -10.69
CA ASN A 367 -33.20 4.44 -10.75
C ASN A 367 -33.44 5.96 -10.77
N PRO A 368 -34.47 6.43 -11.51
CA PRO A 368 -34.87 7.82 -11.45
C PRO A 368 -35.24 8.26 -10.03
N VAL A 369 -34.71 9.40 -9.60
CA VAL A 369 -35.13 10.10 -8.38
C VAL A 369 -36.00 11.27 -8.83
N ASN A 370 -37.26 11.32 -8.38
CA ASN A 370 -38.25 12.33 -8.82
C ASN A 370 -38.41 12.40 -10.35
N GLY A 371 -38.44 11.24 -11.01
CA GLY A 371 -38.64 11.14 -12.46
C GLY A 371 -37.41 11.51 -13.32
N LYS A 372 -36.27 11.88 -12.70
CA LYS A 372 -35.01 12.16 -13.40
C LYS A 372 -33.98 11.09 -13.07
N LYS A 373 -33.32 10.53 -14.09
CA LYS A 373 -32.15 9.67 -13.87
C LYS A 373 -31.08 10.44 -13.10
N PRO A 374 -30.31 9.76 -12.22
CA PRO A 374 -29.16 10.39 -11.57
C PRO A 374 -28.24 11.01 -12.63
N PRO A 375 -27.71 12.23 -12.40
CA PRO A 375 -26.73 12.83 -13.28
C PRO A 375 -25.57 11.86 -13.56
N TRP A 376 -25.06 11.86 -14.79
CA TRP A 376 -23.89 11.07 -15.17
C TRP A 376 -24.00 9.56 -14.89
N SER A 377 -25.21 9.00 -14.96
CA SER A 377 -25.48 7.56 -14.79
C SER A 377 -25.55 6.77 -16.11
N HIS A 378 -25.16 7.39 -17.22
CA HIS A 378 -25.41 6.89 -18.59
C HIS A 378 -24.26 6.07 -19.18
N GLY A 379 -23.18 5.78 -18.45
CA GLY A 379 -22.05 4.99 -18.96
C GLY A 379 -22.21 3.48 -18.87
N TYR A 380 -23.40 2.99 -18.54
CA TYR A 380 -23.80 1.59 -18.61
C TYR A 380 -25.10 1.46 -19.38
N HIS A 381 -25.32 0.28 -19.97
CA HIS A 381 -26.57 -0.07 -20.63
C HIS A 381 -27.03 -1.47 -20.21
N THR A 382 -28.28 -1.82 -20.48
CA THR A 382 -28.80 -3.16 -20.19
C THR A 382 -28.95 -3.94 -21.50
N LEU A 383 -28.34 -5.12 -21.55
CA LEU A 383 -28.48 -6.05 -22.67
C LEU A 383 -29.81 -6.84 -22.58
N PRO A 384 -30.26 -7.52 -23.65
CA PRO A 384 -31.52 -8.27 -23.64
C PRO A 384 -31.65 -9.35 -22.55
N ASP A 385 -30.53 -9.91 -22.06
CA ASP A 385 -30.52 -10.87 -20.93
C ASP A 385 -30.52 -10.21 -19.55
N GLY A 386 -30.57 -8.87 -19.48
CA GLY A 386 -30.51 -8.10 -18.24
C GLY A 386 -29.09 -7.77 -17.76
N THR A 387 -28.03 -8.22 -18.46
CA THR A 387 -26.64 -7.92 -18.07
C THR A 387 -26.34 -6.42 -18.23
N LEU A 388 -25.56 -5.88 -17.29
CA LEU A 388 -25.15 -4.48 -17.25
C LEU A 388 -23.66 -4.32 -17.61
N PRO A 389 -23.29 -4.19 -18.90
CA PRO A 389 -21.91 -3.90 -19.29
C PRO A 389 -21.67 -2.37 -19.44
N PRO A 390 -20.40 -1.94 -19.49
CA PRO A 390 -20.05 -0.56 -19.84
C PRO A 390 -20.54 -0.16 -21.24
N LEU A 391 -21.02 1.07 -21.38
CA LEU A 391 -21.51 1.65 -22.64
C LEU A 391 -20.49 2.59 -23.31
N HIS A 392 -19.87 3.48 -22.53
CA HIS A 392 -19.06 4.57 -23.06
C HIS A 392 -17.57 4.24 -23.09
N ASN A 393 -16.81 4.70 -22.10
CA ASN A 393 -15.36 4.54 -22.13
C ASN A 393 -14.89 3.77 -20.90
N HIS A 394 -14.12 2.71 -21.14
CA HIS A 394 -13.11 2.32 -20.18
C HIS A 394 -11.97 3.34 -20.28
N MET A 395 -11.30 3.62 -19.18
CA MET A 395 -10.28 4.67 -19.12
C MET A 395 -8.89 4.12 -18.78
N ALA A 396 -8.77 3.02 -18.04
CA ALA A 396 -7.52 2.33 -17.79
C ALA A 396 -7.75 0.84 -17.55
N LEU A 397 -6.68 0.07 -17.69
CA LEU A 397 -6.57 -1.32 -17.27
C LEU A 397 -5.20 -1.55 -16.64
N ILE A 398 -5.16 -2.15 -15.46
CA ILE A 398 -3.93 -2.69 -14.85
C ILE A 398 -4.13 -4.15 -14.47
N ALA A 399 -3.03 -4.91 -14.41
CA ALA A 399 -2.97 -6.21 -13.79
C ALA A 399 -2.23 -6.09 -12.45
N GLY A 400 -2.85 -6.53 -11.37
CA GLY A 400 -2.21 -6.63 -10.06
C GLY A 400 -1.23 -7.81 -9.97
N ARG A 401 -0.45 -7.86 -8.89
CA ARG A 401 0.56 -8.90 -8.61
C ARG A 401 -0.01 -10.31 -8.56
N ASP A 402 -1.27 -10.45 -8.19
CA ASP A 402 -1.98 -11.73 -8.17
C ASP A 402 -2.77 -12.01 -9.46
N ASN A 403 -2.52 -11.28 -10.54
CA ASN A 403 -3.25 -11.31 -11.81
C ASN A 403 -4.72 -10.88 -11.76
N THR A 404 -5.22 -10.33 -10.65
CA THR A 404 -6.50 -9.62 -10.66
C THR A 404 -6.40 -8.40 -11.57
N LEU A 405 -7.32 -8.23 -12.50
CA LEU A 405 -7.36 -7.05 -13.37
C LEU A 405 -8.26 -5.98 -12.76
N TYR A 406 -7.85 -4.71 -12.90
CA TYR A 406 -8.63 -3.56 -12.48
C TYR A 406 -8.80 -2.62 -13.64
N ALA A 407 -10.04 -2.21 -13.90
CA ALA A 407 -10.36 -1.26 -14.96
C ALA A 407 -11.18 -0.09 -14.41
N THR A 408 -10.94 1.12 -14.93
CA THR A 408 -11.81 2.27 -14.63
C THR A 408 -12.83 2.46 -15.75
N ILE A 409 -14.09 2.69 -15.38
CA ILE A 409 -15.19 3.00 -16.31
C ILE A 409 -15.71 4.40 -16.01
N ILE A 410 -15.96 5.19 -17.06
CA ILE A 410 -16.52 6.54 -16.93
C ILE A 410 -18.05 6.48 -16.90
N TYR A 411 -18.66 7.11 -15.88
CA TYR A 411 -20.12 7.26 -15.65
C TYR A 411 -20.95 6.00 -15.26
N PRO A 412 -21.38 5.86 -14.00
CA PRO A 412 -20.81 6.52 -12.83
C PRO A 412 -19.32 6.15 -12.69
N PHE A 413 -18.50 6.93 -11.98
CA PHE A 413 -17.06 6.65 -11.93
C PHE A 413 -16.80 5.37 -11.14
N THR A 414 -16.33 4.33 -11.83
CA THR A 414 -16.33 2.96 -11.31
C THR A 414 -14.95 2.33 -11.42
N LEU A 415 -14.53 1.62 -10.37
CA LEU A 415 -13.46 0.65 -10.43
C LEU A 415 -14.07 -0.75 -10.59
N LEU A 416 -13.78 -1.40 -11.71
CA LEU A 416 -14.21 -2.77 -12.01
C LEU A 416 -13.07 -3.74 -11.67
N LYS A 417 -13.29 -4.60 -10.68
CA LYS A 417 -12.36 -5.66 -10.26
C LYS A 417 -12.70 -6.97 -10.96
N ILE A 418 -11.80 -7.50 -11.78
CA ILE A 418 -11.96 -8.75 -12.54
C ILE A 418 -10.97 -9.78 -11.98
N ASP A 419 -11.47 -10.67 -11.14
CA ASP A 419 -10.68 -11.67 -10.40
C ASP A 419 -10.68 -13.07 -11.04
N THR A 420 -11.37 -13.25 -12.17
CA THR A 420 -11.42 -14.52 -12.91
C THR A 420 -10.04 -15.04 -13.33
N TYR A 421 -9.07 -14.15 -13.55
CA TYR A 421 -7.69 -14.48 -13.94
C TYR A 421 -6.71 -14.47 -12.77
N ARG A 422 -7.21 -14.28 -11.55
CA ARG A 422 -6.40 -14.29 -10.34
C ARG A 422 -5.63 -15.60 -10.25
N LYS A 423 -4.32 -15.50 -10.10
CA LYS A 423 -3.45 -16.66 -9.91
C LYS A 423 -3.70 -17.20 -8.51
N GLN A 424 -4.21 -18.43 -8.43
CA GLN A 424 -4.24 -19.15 -7.17
C GLN A 424 -2.79 -19.34 -6.70
N PRO A 425 -2.45 -19.02 -5.44
CA PRO A 425 -1.14 -19.36 -4.93
C PRO A 425 -0.91 -20.86 -5.09
N ASN A 426 0.29 -21.26 -5.53
CA ASN A 426 0.79 -22.61 -5.22
C ASN A 426 0.76 -22.80 -3.69
N ASP A 427 0.95 -24.03 -3.21
CA ASP A 427 1.13 -24.30 -1.78
C ASP A 427 2.00 -23.19 -1.13
N PRO A 428 1.42 -22.34 -0.27
CA PRO A 428 2.09 -21.11 0.10
C PRO A 428 3.33 -21.45 0.92
N SER A 429 4.41 -20.69 0.67
CA SER A 429 5.64 -20.83 1.46
C SER A 429 5.35 -20.69 2.95
N PRO A 430 6.16 -21.28 3.83
CA PRO A 430 5.99 -21.15 5.27
C PRO A 430 5.88 -19.68 5.74
N SER A 431 6.69 -18.77 5.20
CA SER A 431 6.62 -17.33 5.49
C SER A 431 5.31 -16.70 4.98
N LYS A 432 4.81 -17.09 3.81
CA LYS A 432 3.52 -16.61 3.29
C LYS A 432 2.35 -17.03 4.20
N LYS A 433 2.35 -18.27 4.68
CA LYS A 433 1.38 -18.75 5.68
C LYS A 433 1.47 -17.94 6.99
N TYR A 434 2.69 -17.52 7.37
CA TYR A 434 2.90 -16.66 8.53
C TYR A 434 2.36 -15.25 8.35
N PHE A 435 2.61 -14.59 7.21
CA PHE A 435 2.01 -13.29 6.88
C PHE A 435 0.47 -13.35 6.90
N GLN A 436 -0.12 -14.39 6.30
CA GLN A 436 -1.58 -14.62 6.35
C GLN A 436 -2.11 -14.71 7.79
N LYS A 437 -1.42 -15.46 8.66
CA LYS A 437 -1.78 -15.55 10.09
C LYS A 437 -1.64 -14.22 10.81
N ILE A 438 -0.61 -13.43 10.50
CA ILE A 438 -0.45 -12.08 11.07
C ILE A 438 -1.64 -11.20 10.67
N HIS A 439 -2.01 -11.15 9.39
CA HIS A 439 -3.17 -10.36 8.93
C HIS A 439 -4.47 -10.78 9.64
N GLN A 440 -4.72 -12.08 9.80
CA GLN A 440 -5.86 -12.59 10.57
C GLN A 440 -5.86 -12.13 12.03
N GLN A 441 -4.68 -12.06 12.66
CA GLN A 441 -4.56 -11.57 14.02
C GLN A 441 -4.73 -10.05 14.11
N LEU A 442 -4.28 -9.28 13.11
CA LEU A 442 -4.56 -7.84 13.04
C LEU A 442 -6.08 -7.58 12.95
N ASP A 443 -6.80 -8.39 12.16
CA ASP A 443 -8.27 -8.32 12.07
C ASP A 443 -8.95 -8.67 13.40
N ARG A 444 -8.38 -9.63 14.15
CA ARG A 444 -8.83 -9.95 15.50
C ARG A 444 -8.62 -8.78 16.47
N ILE A 445 -7.46 -8.12 16.43
CA ILE A 445 -7.17 -6.94 17.25
C ILE A 445 -8.15 -5.82 16.91
N GLU A 446 -8.42 -5.59 15.63
CA GLU A 446 -9.42 -4.59 15.20
C GLU A 446 -10.83 -4.95 15.68
N LYS A 447 -11.23 -6.21 15.60
CA LYS A 447 -12.51 -6.68 16.16
C LYS A 447 -12.59 -6.45 17.68
N ASN A 448 -11.45 -6.53 18.38
CA ASN A 448 -11.35 -6.28 19.82
C ASN A 448 -11.06 -4.81 20.19
N LEU A 449 -11.06 -3.91 19.19
CA LEU A 449 -10.83 -2.48 19.39
C LEU A 449 -11.76 -1.83 20.45
N PRO A 450 -13.04 -2.22 20.59
CA PRO A 450 -13.87 -1.70 21.68
C PRO A 450 -13.30 -1.95 23.08
N GLN A 451 -12.70 -3.13 23.34
CA GLN A 451 -12.05 -3.41 24.62
C GLN A 451 -10.83 -2.50 24.82
N LEU A 452 -9.97 -2.40 23.80
CA LEU A 452 -8.77 -1.54 23.84
C LEU A 452 -9.13 -0.06 24.02
N THR A 453 -10.25 0.37 23.43
CA THR A 453 -10.81 1.72 23.59
C THR A 453 -11.23 1.98 25.03
N ALA A 454 -11.97 1.04 25.64
CA ALA A 454 -12.39 1.15 27.03
C ALA A 454 -11.18 1.21 27.99
N LEU A 455 -10.16 0.37 27.75
CA LEU A 455 -8.91 0.38 28.52
C LEU A 455 -8.09 1.65 28.31
N GLY A 456 -8.07 2.20 27.09
CA GLY A 456 -7.42 3.48 26.78
C GLY A 456 -8.08 4.64 27.52
N LYS A 457 -9.42 4.66 27.54
CA LYS A 457 -10.21 5.64 28.31
C LYS A 457 -9.94 5.54 29.82
N LEU A 458 -9.96 4.32 30.38
CA LEU A 458 -9.63 4.09 31.79
C LEU A 458 -8.23 4.60 32.13
N ALA A 459 -7.25 4.30 31.26
CA ALA A 459 -5.89 4.77 31.44
C ALA A 459 -5.79 6.30 31.37
N ALA A 460 -6.53 6.94 30.46
CA ALA A 460 -6.59 8.39 30.36
C ALA A 460 -7.19 9.05 31.61
N GLU A 461 -8.26 8.48 32.17
CA GLU A 461 -8.87 8.98 33.40
C GLU A 461 -7.95 8.84 34.63
N ARG A 462 -7.22 7.72 34.74
CA ARG A 462 -6.20 7.53 35.78
C ARG A 462 -5.03 8.51 35.62
N TYR A 463 -4.57 8.72 34.38
CA TYR A 463 -3.52 9.68 34.06
C TYR A 463 -3.94 11.12 34.36
N ASP A 464 -5.18 11.50 34.05
CA ASP A 464 -5.76 12.80 34.41
C ASP A 464 -5.66 13.07 35.92
N ARG A 465 -5.95 12.05 36.75
CA ARG A 465 -5.85 12.07 38.22
C ARG A 465 -4.42 11.95 38.77
N GLY A 466 -3.40 11.99 37.91
CA GLY A 466 -1.99 12.03 38.31
C GLY A 466 -1.27 10.67 38.34
N GLY A 467 -1.95 9.61 37.89
CA GLY A 467 -1.36 8.27 37.74
C GLY A 467 -0.31 8.22 36.63
N LEU A 468 0.72 7.42 36.84
CA LEU A 468 1.70 7.04 35.82
C LEU A 468 1.31 5.71 35.18
N ILE A 469 1.70 5.55 33.93
CA ILE A 469 1.69 4.26 33.25
C ILE A 469 3.13 3.77 33.24
N GLY A 470 3.41 2.57 33.73
CA GLY A 470 4.78 2.08 33.84
C GLY A 470 4.89 0.56 33.85
N PHE A 471 6.13 0.08 33.90
CA PHE A 471 6.49 -1.33 33.86
C PHE A 471 7.24 -1.72 35.14
N HIS A 472 6.96 -2.93 35.63
CA HIS A 472 7.88 -3.64 36.51
C HIS A 472 8.65 -4.62 35.63
N TRP A 473 9.93 -4.36 35.40
CA TRP A 473 10.72 -5.06 34.38
C TRP A 473 10.73 -6.58 34.55
N PHE A 474 10.05 -7.31 33.65
CA PHE A 474 9.98 -8.78 33.64
C PHE A 474 10.86 -9.39 32.53
N GLY A 475 11.43 -8.56 31.66
CA GLY A 475 12.28 -8.97 30.54
C GLY A 475 11.47 -9.43 29.35
N THR A 476 10.40 -8.71 29.02
CA THR A 476 9.50 -9.01 27.90
C THR A 476 9.59 -7.96 26.80
N THR A 477 9.06 -8.25 25.63
CA THR A 477 9.19 -7.36 24.48
C THR A 477 8.35 -6.08 24.62
N LEU A 478 7.15 -6.16 25.21
CA LEU A 478 6.23 -5.02 25.28
C LEU A 478 6.77 -3.85 26.12
N GLU A 479 7.42 -4.14 27.24
CA GLU A 479 8.03 -3.10 28.10
C GLU A 479 9.14 -2.33 27.38
N GLN A 480 9.93 -3.00 26.55
CA GLN A 480 10.93 -2.36 25.72
C GLN A 480 10.32 -1.62 24.53
N GLU A 481 9.25 -2.19 23.97
CA GLU A 481 8.58 -1.61 22.82
C GLU A 481 7.82 -0.35 23.20
N LEU A 482 7.13 -0.27 24.33
CA LEU A 482 6.36 0.93 24.63
C LEU A 482 7.20 2.08 25.22
N ILE A 483 8.44 1.82 25.65
CA ILE A 483 9.30 2.82 26.29
C ILE A 483 10.21 3.55 25.28
N GLY A 484 10.25 4.88 25.35
CA GLY A 484 11.28 5.67 24.66
C GLY A 484 11.24 5.63 23.13
N ARG A 485 10.14 5.18 22.51
CA ARG A 485 10.02 5.13 21.05
C ARG A 485 9.39 6.38 20.48
N SER A 486 9.84 6.75 19.28
CA SER A 486 9.24 7.80 18.46
C SER A 486 7.73 7.60 18.31
N GLY A 487 6.97 8.69 18.41
CA GLY A 487 5.51 8.67 18.36
C GLY A 487 4.82 8.06 19.59
N GLY A 488 5.56 7.51 20.55
CA GLY A 488 5.03 6.96 21.81
C GLY A 488 5.06 7.97 22.97
N LEU A 489 4.21 7.75 23.98
CA LEU A 489 4.08 8.63 25.16
C LEU A 489 5.44 8.87 25.85
N MET A 490 5.77 10.14 26.14
CA MET A 490 7.06 10.47 26.75
C MET A 490 7.22 9.95 28.18
N HIS A 491 6.16 10.04 28.95
CA HIS A 491 6.14 9.81 30.41
C HIS A 491 5.66 8.42 30.78
N ILE A 492 6.01 7.42 29.95
CA ILE A 492 5.77 6.01 30.26
C ILE A 492 6.96 5.45 31.06
N GLY A 493 6.69 4.94 32.26
CA GLY A 493 7.67 4.49 33.25
C GLY A 493 7.50 5.19 34.60
N PHE A 494 7.59 4.44 35.70
CA PHE A 494 7.47 4.97 37.07
C PHE A 494 8.63 5.89 37.48
N ASP A 495 9.70 5.92 36.68
CA ASP A 495 10.87 6.81 36.78
C ASP A 495 10.79 8.02 35.81
N ARG A 496 9.68 8.17 35.07
CA ARG A 496 9.50 9.24 34.08
C ARG A 496 8.29 10.15 34.34
N PRO A 497 8.04 10.62 35.58
CA PRO A 497 6.96 11.57 35.83
C PRO A 497 7.22 12.91 35.12
N TRP A 498 6.15 13.63 34.77
CA TRP A 498 6.20 15.01 34.25
C TRP A 498 6.43 16.07 35.35
N LYS A 499 6.61 15.63 36.60
CA LYS A 499 6.96 16.44 37.78
C LYS A 499 7.92 15.66 38.67
N GLU A 500 8.56 16.32 39.63
CA GLU A 500 9.49 15.63 40.54
C GLU A 500 8.82 14.45 41.28
N LYS A 501 9.47 13.29 41.32
CA LYS A 501 8.90 12.05 41.89
C LYS A 501 8.48 12.20 43.35
N LYS A 502 9.26 12.92 44.15
CA LYS A 502 8.98 13.19 45.58
C LYS A 502 7.74 14.06 45.81
N LEU A 503 7.27 14.77 44.77
CA LEU A 503 6.09 15.63 44.82
C LEU A 503 4.81 14.90 44.40
N ARG A 504 4.85 13.56 44.25
CA ARG A 504 3.66 12.75 43.98
C ARG A 504 2.96 12.37 45.28
N THR A 505 1.66 12.67 45.37
CA THR A 505 0.84 12.28 46.51
C THR A 505 0.50 10.79 46.47
N ASP A 506 0.03 10.23 47.57
CA ASP A 506 -0.36 8.81 47.61
C ASP A 506 -1.65 8.57 46.81
N GLU A 507 -2.54 9.57 46.73
CA GLU A 507 -3.73 9.52 45.86
C GLU A 507 -3.35 9.43 44.39
N GLU A 508 -2.32 10.16 43.94
CA GLU A 508 -1.80 10.07 42.57
C GLU A 508 -1.14 8.71 42.31
N LYS A 509 -0.37 8.18 43.27
CA LYS A 509 0.27 6.85 43.14
C LYS A 509 -0.79 5.74 43.09
N ALA A 510 -1.91 5.87 43.80
CA ALA A 510 -3.03 4.93 43.73
C ALA A 510 -3.72 4.90 42.34
N GLN A 511 -3.43 5.88 41.48
CA GLN A 511 -3.89 5.88 40.09
C GLN A 511 -2.93 5.16 39.13
N ASP A 512 -1.75 4.73 39.59
CA ASP A 512 -0.74 4.12 38.73
C ASP A 512 -1.23 2.84 38.06
N ILE A 513 -0.82 2.66 36.80
CA ILE A 513 -1.08 1.47 35.99
C ILE A 513 0.24 0.75 35.76
N ALA A 514 0.31 -0.49 36.22
CA ALA A 514 1.38 -1.42 35.87
C ALA A 514 0.97 -2.21 34.62
N VAL A 515 1.70 -1.99 33.53
CA VAL A 515 1.57 -2.77 32.30
C VAL A 515 2.51 -3.96 32.40
N LEU A 516 1.96 -5.16 32.19
CA LEU A 516 2.69 -6.43 32.26
C LEU A 516 2.42 -7.21 30.98
N ALA A 517 3.41 -7.93 30.47
CA ALA A 517 3.25 -8.74 29.28
C ALA A 517 3.99 -10.06 29.40
N TRP A 518 3.46 -11.09 28.75
CA TRP A 518 4.06 -12.40 28.65
C TRP A 518 4.14 -12.84 27.19
N ASP A 519 5.37 -12.96 26.70
CA ASP A 519 5.64 -13.48 25.36
C ASP A 519 5.75 -15.01 25.35
N ALA A 520 6.05 -15.60 26.50
CA ALA A 520 6.37 -16.99 26.75
C ALA A 520 5.75 -17.46 28.09
N ASP A 521 6.10 -18.66 28.53
CA ASP A 521 5.73 -19.14 29.87
C ASP A 521 6.26 -18.22 30.98
N PRO A 522 5.49 -18.00 32.06
CA PRO A 522 5.91 -17.16 33.16
C PRO A 522 7.08 -17.80 33.92
N LYS A 523 8.02 -16.96 34.39
CA LYS A 523 9.15 -17.43 35.19
C LYS A 523 8.68 -17.79 36.62
N PRO A 524 9.36 -18.71 37.34
CA PRO A 524 8.90 -19.23 38.64
C PRO A 524 8.55 -18.16 39.69
N ASN A 525 9.25 -17.04 39.72
CA ASN A 525 9.05 -15.98 40.72
C ASN A 525 8.07 -14.86 40.27
N GLU A 526 7.55 -14.91 39.03
CA GLU A 526 6.75 -13.81 38.48
C GLU A 526 5.38 -13.69 39.15
N LEU A 527 4.73 -14.79 39.52
CA LEU A 527 3.44 -14.74 40.19
C LEU A 527 3.53 -14.03 41.55
N LYS A 528 4.57 -14.33 42.33
CA LYS A 528 4.82 -13.65 43.62
C LYS A 528 5.13 -12.16 43.43
N ARG A 529 5.92 -11.82 42.40
CA ARG A 529 6.19 -10.41 42.06
C ARG A 529 4.91 -9.69 41.67
N LEU A 530 4.04 -10.34 40.87
CA LEU A 530 2.75 -9.80 40.46
C LEU A 530 1.84 -9.52 41.66
N GLN A 531 1.77 -10.46 42.62
CA GLN A 531 1.03 -10.26 43.88
C GLN A 531 1.54 -9.03 44.65
N ASN A 532 2.86 -8.88 44.82
CA ASN A 532 3.42 -7.71 45.51
C ASN A 532 3.06 -6.39 44.82
N ILE A 533 2.99 -6.38 43.49
CA ILE A 533 2.57 -5.19 42.73
C ILE A 533 1.08 -4.93 42.97
N LYS A 534 0.25 -5.97 42.96
CA LYS A 534 -1.19 -5.87 43.28
C LYS A 534 -1.40 -5.27 44.67
N ASP A 535 -0.67 -5.77 45.66
CA ASP A 535 -0.76 -5.35 47.06
C ASP A 535 -0.31 -3.89 47.27
N SER A 536 0.49 -3.34 46.34
CA SER A 536 0.86 -1.92 46.35
C SER A 536 -0.26 -0.98 45.87
N GLY A 537 -1.41 -1.51 45.47
CA GLY A 537 -2.60 -0.73 45.07
C GLY A 537 -2.61 -0.27 43.61
N GLN A 538 -1.63 -0.70 42.79
CA GLN A 538 -1.58 -0.37 41.38
C GLN A 538 -2.63 -1.13 40.56
N TYR A 539 -3.11 -0.52 39.48
CA TYR A 539 -3.98 -1.19 38.51
C TYR A 539 -3.15 -2.06 37.57
N LEU A 540 -3.46 -3.35 37.50
CA LEU A 540 -2.68 -4.31 36.71
C LEU A 540 -3.33 -4.54 35.35
N LEU A 541 -2.64 -4.14 34.28
CA LEU A 541 -3.03 -4.41 32.90
C LEU A 541 -2.08 -5.45 32.29
N GLY A 542 -2.59 -6.66 32.12
CA GLY A 542 -1.83 -7.79 31.54
C GLY A 542 -2.04 -7.95 30.04
N PHE A 543 -0.98 -8.35 29.33
CA PHE A 543 -0.98 -8.73 27.92
C PHE A 543 -0.41 -10.15 27.74
N GLY A 544 -1.09 -10.98 26.96
CA GLY A 544 -0.60 -12.30 26.60
C GLY A 544 -1.72 -13.24 26.19
N SER A 545 -1.35 -14.46 25.80
CA SER A 545 -2.33 -15.42 25.27
C SER A 545 -3.05 -16.17 26.38
N LYS A 546 -4.38 -16.11 26.40
CA LYS A 546 -5.23 -16.97 27.25
C LYS A 546 -5.13 -18.45 26.87
N ARG A 547 -4.58 -18.78 25.70
CA ARG A 547 -4.28 -20.17 25.30
C ARG A 547 -3.07 -20.75 26.02
N ASN A 548 -2.28 -19.93 26.73
CA ASN A 548 -1.23 -20.44 27.61
C ASN A 548 -1.83 -20.81 28.99
N PRO A 549 -1.95 -22.10 29.32
CA PRO A 549 -2.51 -22.52 30.61
C PRO A 549 -1.67 -22.06 31.82
N ASN A 550 -0.36 -21.84 31.64
CA ASN A 550 0.54 -21.42 32.71
C ASN A 550 0.28 -19.97 33.17
N LEU A 551 -0.47 -19.19 32.39
CA LEU A 551 -0.85 -17.82 32.73
C LEU A 551 -2.18 -17.74 33.51
N ALA A 552 -2.87 -18.84 33.78
CA ALA A 552 -4.20 -18.81 34.40
C ALA A 552 -4.26 -18.01 35.71
N GLU A 553 -3.31 -18.21 36.62
CA GLU A 553 -3.25 -17.46 37.89
C GLU A 553 -2.80 -16.01 37.68
N HIS A 554 -1.92 -15.75 36.70
CA HIS A 554 -1.49 -14.39 36.35
C HIS A 554 -2.65 -13.55 35.80
N ILE A 555 -3.50 -14.18 34.97
CA ILE A 555 -4.70 -13.56 34.40
C ILE A 555 -5.68 -13.19 35.52
N LYS A 556 -5.90 -14.09 36.50
CA LYS A 556 -6.80 -13.83 37.64
C LYS A 556 -6.35 -12.68 38.52
N LEU A 557 -5.04 -12.49 38.69
CA LEU A 557 -4.48 -11.39 39.50
C LEU A 557 -4.55 -10.03 38.80
N CYS A 558 -4.57 -10.00 37.46
CA CYS A 558 -4.67 -8.75 36.72
C CYS A 558 -6.09 -8.16 36.78
N ASP A 559 -6.20 -6.83 36.88
CA ASP A 559 -7.49 -6.13 36.85
C ASP A 559 -8.11 -6.13 35.46
N SER A 560 -7.27 -6.20 34.41
CA SER A 560 -7.70 -6.36 33.04
C SER A 560 -6.66 -7.10 32.22
N TRP A 561 -7.14 -7.76 31.17
CA TRP A 561 -6.33 -8.59 30.31
C TRP A 561 -6.62 -8.35 28.84
N VAL A 562 -5.56 -8.12 28.06
CA VAL A 562 -5.59 -8.08 26.60
C VAL A 562 -5.10 -9.43 26.08
N ASP A 563 -6.03 -10.19 25.51
CA ASP A 563 -5.76 -11.54 25.02
C ASP A 563 -5.19 -11.53 23.60
N SER A 564 -3.93 -11.96 23.45
CA SER A 564 -3.29 -12.10 22.14
C SER A 564 -3.77 -13.31 21.35
N ASP A 565 -4.32 -14.35 22.01
CA ASP A 565 -4.85 -15.60 21.39
C ASP A 565 -3.91 -16.31 20.43
N THR A 566 -2.62 -16.15 20.68
CA THR A 566 -1.59 -16.84 19.93
C THR A 566 -1.29 -18.20 20.55
N GLU A 567 -0.71 -19.11 19.80
CA GLU A 567 -0.26 -20.40 20.33
C GLU A 567 0.83 -20.22 21.40
N ALA A 568 0.80 -21.05 22.43
CA ALA A 568 1.68 -20.96 23.60
C ALA A 568 3.08 -21.61 23.41
N LYS A 569 3.42 -22.10 22.21
CA LYS A 569 4.60 -22.97 22.02
C LYS A 569 5.84 -22.19 21.59
N ASP A 570 6.75 -21.96 22.53
CA ASP A 570 8.02 -21.25 22.31
C ASP A 570 8.93 -21.90 21.26
N LEU A 571 8.93 -23.23 21.15
CA LEU A 571 9.80 -23.95 20.22
C LEU A 571 9.20 -24.13 18.81
N SER A 572 7.96 -23.69 18.58
CA SER A 572 7.36 -23.71 17.26
C SER A 572 7.82 -22.51 16.44
N PRO A 573 8.13 -22.69 15.13
CA PRO A 573 8.51 -21.58 14.26
C PRO A 573 7.33 -20.62 14.05
N GLY A 574 7.63 -19.33 13.87
CA GLY A 574 6.62 -18.32 13.57
C GLY A 574 5.86 -17.87 14.81
N LYS A 575 6.60 -17.51 15.85
CA LYS A 575 6.02 -17.04 17.11
C LYS A 575 5.27 -15.72 16.87
N LEU A 576 4.02 -15.65 17.33
CA LEU A 576 3.15 -14.49 17.13
C LEU A 576 3.02 -13.61 18.38
N ASN A 577 3.16 -14.18 19.57
CA ASN A 577 2.74 -13.55 20.83
C ASN A 577 3.40 -12.18 21.06
N HIS A 578 4.72 -12.09 20.90
CA HIS A 578 5.47 -10.85 21.09
C HIS A 578 5.08 -9.76 20.09
N VAL A 579 4.77 -10.14 18.84
CA VAL A 579 4.29 -9.21 17.81
C VAL A 579 2.88 -8.71 18.16
N MET A 580 1.97 -9.61 18.55
CA MET A 580 0.58 -9.26 18.85
C MET A 580 0.44 -8.46 20.14
N ASN A 581 1.27 -8.73 21.15
CA ASN A 581 1.38 -7.92 22.36
C ASN A 581 1.81 -6.48 21.99
N ALA A 582 2.86 -6.33 21.18
CA ALA A 582 3.35 -5.03 20.73
C ALA A 582 2.28 -4.25 19.95
N VAL A 583 1.63 -4.87 18.96
CA VAL A 583 0.55 -4.22 18.19
C VAL A 583 -0.59 -3.80 19.12
N SER A 584 -1.06 -4.69 20.00
CA SER A 584 -2.17 -4.39 20.91
C SER A 584 -1.83 -3.27 21.90
N GLY A 585 -0.59 -3.22 22.38
CA GLY A 585 -0.10 -2.14 23.25
C GLY A 585 -0.12 -0.79 22.55
N TRP A 586 0.28 -0.73 21.28
CA TRP A 586 0.21 0.50 20.49
C TRP A 586 -1.22 0.92 20.17
N VAL A 587 -2.12 -0.01 19.86
CA VAL A 587 -3.55 0.30 19.67
C VAL A 587 -4.18 0.81 20.97
N TRP A 588 -3.86 0.21 22.11
CA TRP A 588 -4.29 0.72 23.42
C TRP A 588 -3.75 2.12 23.69
N MET A 589 -2.47 2.38 23.39
CA MET A 589 -1.87 3.71 23.52
C MET A 589 -2.52 4.74 22.58
N ALA A 590 -2.91 4.32 21.38
CA ALA A 590 -3.67 5.15 20.45
C ALA A 590 -5.00 5.60 21.04
N GLU A 591 -5.77 4.67 21.62
CA GLU A 591 -7.04 5.02 22.23
C GLU A 591 -6.88 5.84 23.52
N PHE A 592 -5.78 5.67 24.25
CA PHE A 592 -5.39 6.55 25.36
C PHE A 592 -5.14 7.99 24.90
N ILE A 593 -4.41 8.20 23.79
CA ILE A 593 -4.17 9.53 23.22
C ILE A 593 -5.48 10.11 22.69
N ALA A 594 -6.26 9.35 21.92
CA ALA A 594 -7.54 9.78 21.39
C ALA A 594 -8.49 10.25 22.51
N ALA A 595 -8.56 9.53 23.64
CA ALA A 595 -9.36 9.93 24.80
C ALA A 595 -8.98 11.31 25.37
N HIS A 596 -7.71 11.69 25.32
CA HIS A 596 -7.26 13.04 25.72
C HIS A 596 -7.62 14.10 24.69
N THR A 597 -7.52 13.81 23.39
CA THR A 597 -7.88 14.78 22.34
C THR A 597 -9.36 15.18 22.42
N ARG A 598 -10.25 14.25 22.81
CA ARG A 598 -11.68 14.56 23.07
C ARG A 598 -11.91 15.52 24.23
N LYS A 599 -10.91 15.69 25.11
CA LYS A 599 -10.90 16.67 26.21
C LYS A 599 -10.10 17.94 25.85
N GLY A 600 -9.71 18.11 24.58
CA GLY A 600 -8.87 19.21 24.13
C GLY A 600 -7.43 19.14 24.66
N ARG A 601 -6.93 17.96 25.01
CA ARG A 601 -5.60 17.74 25.59
C ARG A 601 -4.74 16.88 24.68
N MET A 602 -3.46 17.20 24.57
CA MET A 602 -2.47 16.37 23.86
C MET A 602 -1.26 16.08 24.77
N PRO A 603 -1.09 14.84 25.25
CA PRO A 603 0.12 14.44 25.97
C PRO A 603 1.36 14.51 25.06
N PRO A 604 2.56 14.79 25.60
CA PRO A 604 3.76 14.79 24.77
C PRO A 604 4.19 13.38 24.41
N VAL A 605 4.58 13.21 23.15
CA VAL A 605 5.15 11.97 22.60
C VAL A 605 6.60 12.21 22.17
N TRP A 606 7.40 11.14 22.13
CA TRP A 606 8.78 11.22 21.68
C TRP A 606 8.85 11.58 20.19
N LYS A 607 9.83 12.43 19.85
CA LYS A 607 10.31 12.58 18.47
C LYS A 607 11.59 11.77 18.34
N SER A 608 11.72 10.98 17.27
CA SER A 608 12.93 10.19 17.06
C SER A 608 14.19 11.06 17.09
N TRP A 609 15.21 10.59 17.80
CA TRP A 609 16.51 11.26 17.90
C TRP A 609 17.33 11.21 16.61
N VAL A 610 16.93 10.41 15.62
CA VAL A 610 17.51 10.45 14.28
C VAL A 610 17.08 11.71 13.51
N MET A 611 15.98 12.35 13.95
CA MET A 611 15.57 13.64 13.40
C MET A 611 16.47 14.74 13.95
N LYS A 612 16.83 15.70 13.09
CA LYS A 612 17.75 16.82 13.42
C LYS A 612 17.40 17.56 14.72
N ASP A 613 16.11 17.71 15.01
CA ASP A 613 15.58 18.42 16.19
C ASP A 613 15.01 17.48 17.28
N GLY A 614 15.20 16.16 17.17
CA GLY A 614 14.64 15.18 18.10
C GLY A 614 15.13 15.32 19.55
N ARG A 615 16.41 15.69 19.74
CA ARG A 615 16.98 15.95 21.08
C ARG A 615 16.43 17.25 21.67
N THR A 616 16.42 18.34 20.90
CA THR A 616 15.83 19.62 21.32
C THR A 616 14.35 19.47 21.69
N TRP A 617 13.60 18.66 20.93
CA TRP A 617 12.22 18.29 21.28
C TRP A 617 12.14 17.61 22.65
N SER A 618 13.02 16.64 22.89
CA SER A 618 13.08 15.90 24.15
C SER A 618 13.40 16.82 25.32
N ASP A 619 14.39 17.69 25.18
CA ASP A 619 14.83 18.63 26.22
C ASP A 619 13.72 19.61 26.60
N ARG A 620 12.84 19.97 25.64
CA ARG A 620 11.71 20.87 25.88
C ARG A 620 10.62 20.23 26.74
N PHE A 621 10.25 18.97 26.46
CA PHE A 621 9.03 18.36 27.02
C PHE A 621 9.25 17.27 28.07
N PHE A 622 10.36 16.52 27.98
CA PHE A 622 10.60 15.38 28.84
C PHE A 622 10.71 15.80 30.31
N ARG A 623 9.99 15.10 31.20
CA ARG A 623 9.84 15.39 32.64
C ARG A 623 9.37 16.81 33.00
N LYS A 624 8.80 17.57 32.04
CA LYS A 624 8.41 18.98 32.23
C LYS A 624 6.95 19.28 31.89
N THR A 625 6.38 18.52 30.95
CA THR A 625 5.07 18.85 30.34
C THR A 625 4.12 17.67 30.47
N LYS A 626 2.95 17.86 31.10
CA LYS A 626 1.89 16.84 31.12
C LYS A 626 1.07 16.85 29.83
N TYR A 627 0.67 18.05 29.40
CA TYR A 627 -0.04 18.31 28.16
C TYR A 627 0.56 19.53 27.47
N HIS A 628 0.63 19.47 26.14
CA HIS A 628 1.04 20.62 25.33
C HIS A 628 0.09 21.81 25.50
N LYS A 629 0.66 23.01 25.41
CA LYS A 629 -0.11 24.28 25.38
C LYS A 629 -0.10 24.92 24.00
N GLU A 630 0.89 24.57 23.18
CA GLU A 630 1.21 25.18 21.89
C GLU A 630 0.59 24.44 20.69
N PHE A 631 0.05 23.24 20.89
CA PHE A 631 -0.53 22.43 19.81
C PHE A 631 -2.02 22.19 20.08
N SER A 632 -2.83 22.41 19.04
CA SER A 632 -4.28 22.20 19.08
C SER A 632 -4.63 21.04 18.15
N VAL A 633 -4.84 19.86 18.75
CA VAL A 633 -5.27 18.66 18.04
C VAL A 633 -6.80 18.57 18.08
N PRO A 634 -7.48 18.45 16.93
CA PRO A 634 -8.93 18.23 16.90
C PRO A 634 -9.35 16.97 17.66
N SER A 635 -10.58 16.94 18.15
CA SER A 635 -11.14 15.77 18.83
C SER A 635 -11.16 14.54 17.91
N ILE A 636 -10.41 13.49 18.26
CA ILE A 636 -10.36 12.23 17.53
C ILE A 636 -11.39 11.25 18.11
N GLN A 637 -12.24 10.71 17.24
CA GLN A 637 -13.29 9.76 17.62
C GLN A 637 -12.70 8.42 18.09
N GLU A 638 -13.47 7.71 18.92
CA GLU A 638 -13.11 6.38 19.42
C GLU A 638 -12.83 5.40 18.27
N GLY A 639 -11.75 4.63 18.42
CA GLY A 639 -11.32 3.62 17.45
C GLY A 639 -10.66 4.17 16.18
N VAL A 640 -10.74 5.46 15.88
CA VAL A 640 -10.14 6.02 14.65
C VAL A 640 -8.62 5.88 14.68
N LEU A 641 -7.98 6.28 15.78
CA LEU A 641 -6.52 6.30 15.85
C LEU A 641 -5.94 4.88 15.91
N GLY A 642 -6.59 3.95 16.62
CA GLY A 642 -6.22 2.54 16.62
C GLY A 642 -6.35 1.88 15.24
N LYS A 643 -7.42 2.18 14.49
CA LYS A 643 -7.60 1.69 13.11
C LYS A 643 -6.54 2.23 12.15
N GLU A 644 -6.20 3.51 12.24
CA GLU A 644 -5.14 4.09 11.41
C GLU A 644 -3.79 3.40 11.66
N TYR A 645 -3.44 3.11 12.93
CA TYR A 645 -2.23 2.36 13.22
C TYR A 645 -2.26 0.93 12.64
N LEU A 646 -3.36 0.20 12.85
CA LEU A 646 -3.53 -1.16 12.29
C LEU A 646 -3.45 -1.16 10.76
N HIS A 647 -4.06 -0.16 10.11
CA HIS A 647 -3.99 0.06 8.67
C HIS A 647 -2.54 0.20 8.18
N ARG A 648 -1.73 1.01 8.86
CA ARG A 648 -0.30 1.17 8.52
C ARG A 648 0.49 -0.11 8.68
N ILE A 649 0.28 -0.84 9.78
CA ILE A 649 0.95 -2.11 10.00
C ILE A 649 0.55 -3.11 8.90
N ARG A 650 -0.73 -3.21 8.53
CA ARG A 650 -1.15 -4.06 7.40
C ARG A 650 -0.46 -3.65 6.11
N SER A 651 -0.50 -2.37 5.74
CA SER A 651 0.10 -1.86 4.50
C SER A 651 1.60 -2.17 4.42
N GLN A 652 2.35 -1.92 5.51
CA GLN A 652 3.79 -2.18 5.54
C GLN A 652 4.13 -3.67 5.50
N LEU A 653 3.37 -4.52 6.21
CA LEU A 653 3.59 -5.96 6.18
C LEU A 653 3.23 -6.57 4.81
N SER A 654 2.16 -6.10 4.17
CA SER A 654 1.84 -6.50 2.80
C SER A 654 2.92 -6.03 1.83
N ALA A 655 3.47 -4.82 1.98
CA ALA A 655 4.59 -4.36 1.16
C ALA A 655 5.85 -5.20 1.35
N LEU A 656 6.17 -5.56 2.60
CA LEU A 656 7.28 -6.47 2.93
C LEU A 656 7.09 -7.84 2.26
N GLU A 657 5.91 -8.45 2.40
CA GLU A 657 5.60 -9.75 1.76
C GLU A 657 5.73 -9.63 0.23
N ASN A 658 5.07 -8.64 -0.37
CA ASN A 658 4.94 -8.49 -1.81
C ASN A 658 6.26 -8.20 -2.51
N THR A 659 7.22 -7.56 -1.82
CA THR A 659 8.45 -7.07 -2.45
C THR A 659 9.71 -7.75 -1.96
N GLN A 660 9.74 -8.28 -0.73
CA GLN A 660 10.99 -8.78 -0.11
C GLN A 660 11.05 -10.31 0.03
N SER A 661 9.95 -11.03 -0.20
CA SER A 661 9.92 -12.51 -0.08
C SER A 661 11.05 -13.23 -0.85
N PRO A 662 11.41 -12.86 -2.10
CA PRO A 662 12.52 -13.50 -2.80
C PRO A 662 13.86 -13.41 -2.07
N VAL A 663 14.19 -12.24 -1.52
CA VAL A 663 15.45 -12.01 -0.79
C VAL A 663 15.42 -12.74 0.56
N ILE A 664 14.27 -12.78 1.24
CA ILE A 664 14.09 -13.56 2.48
C ILE A 664 14.38 -15.04 2.23
N HIS A 665 13.86 -15.63 1.14
CA HIS A 665 14.13 -17.03 0.80
C HIS A 665 15.62 -17.27 0.48
N GLN A 666 16.29 -16.32 -0.19
CA GLN A 666 17.72 -16.40 -0.46
C GLN A 666 18.55 -16.35 0.84
N PHE A 667 18.18 -15.47 1.77
CA PHE A 667 18.82 -15.39 3.09
C PHE A 667 18.61 -16.69 3.87
N ALA A 668 17.40 -17.26 3.83
CA ALA A 668 17.08 -18.50 4.51
C ALA A 668 17.99 -19.66 4.04
N LYS A 669 18.12 -19.85 2.73
CA LYS A 669 19.02 -20.85 2.13
C LYS A 669 20.47 -20.65 2.56
N THR A 670 20.93 -19.40 2.58
CA THR A 670 22.31 -19.05 2.98
C THR A 670 22.57 -19.42 4.43
N ILE A 671 21.64 -19.10 5.33
CA ILE A 671 21.76 -19.40 6.76
C ILE A 671 21.62 -20.90 7.04
N ALA A 672 20.69 -21.58 6.36
CA ALA A 672 20.53 -23.02 6.49
C ALA A 672 21.79 -23.77 6.04
N ALA A 673 22.47 -23.31 4.98
CA ALA A 673 23.76 -23.85 4.55
C ALA A 673 24.86 -23.68 5.61
N GLU A 674 24.93 -22.52 6.28
CA GLU A 674 25.86 -22.33 7.42
C GLU A 674 25.57 -23.32 8.54
N LYS A 675 24.28 -23.48 8.88
CA LYS A 675 23.85 -24.40 9.94
C LYS A 675 24.17 -25.86 9.62
N ARG A 676 23.91 -26.33 8.39
CA ARG A 676 24.29 -27.69 7.94
C ARG A 676 25.80 -27.91 8.00
N ALA A 677 26.58 -26.86 7.78
CA ALA A 677 28.03 -26.91 7.92
C ALA A 677 28.55 -26.78 9.36
N GLY A 678 27.67 -26.90 10.37
CA GLY A 678 28.02 -26.85 11.79
C GLY A 678 28.33 -25.44 12.32
N ARG A 679 28.08 -24.39 11.54
CA ARG A 679 28.33 -23.00 11.93
C ARG A 679 27.05 -22.31 12.37
N ARG A 680 27.20 -21.29 13.21
CA ARG A 680 26.09 -20.44 13.69
C ARG A 680 26.15 -19.09 13.01
N THR A 681 24.99 -18.50 12.75
CA THR A 681 24.91 -17.13 12.21
C THR A 681 24.85 -16.16 13.36
N LEU A 682 25.71 -15.14 13.35
CA LEU A 682 25.68 -14.07 14.33
C LEU A 682 24.69 -13.00 13.86
N VAL A 683 23.64 -12.75 14.65
CA VAL A 683 22.67 -11.70 14.38
C VAL A 683 23.14 -10.43 15.09
N ALA A 684 23.60 -9.45 14.29
CA ALA A 684 23.96 -8.12 14.77
C ALA A 684 22.71 -7.24 14.81
N SER A 685 22.02 -7.20 15.94
CA SER A 685 20.71 -6.55 16.09
C SER A 685 20.80 -5.12 16.64
N SER A 686 19.81 -4.27 16.37
CA SER A 686 19.63 -2.98 17.03
C SER A 686 18.15 -2.64 17.18
N GLY A 687 17.79 -1.75 18.11
CA GLY A 687 16.40 -1.39 18.40
C GLY A 687 15.88 -1.96 19.71
N HIS A 688 14.58 -1.83 19.95
CA HIS A 688 14.01 -1.96 21.29
C HIS A 688 13.61 -3.38 21.70
N MET A 689 12.98 -4.18 20.83
CA MET A 689 12.49 -5.52 21.22
C MET A 689 13.52 -6.66 21.02
N VAL A 690 14.55 -6.43 20.20
CA VAL A 690 15.37 -7.48 19.56
C VAL A 690 16.10 -8.39 20.54
N MET A 691 16.50 -7.89 21.70
CA MET A 691 17.21 -8.69 22.72
C MET A 691 16.36 -9.79 23.36
N ASN A 692 15.03 -9.68 23.26
CA ASN A 692 14.08 -10.57 23.94
C ASN A 692 13.50 -11.66 23.03
N TYR A 693 13.74 -11.62 21.71
CA TYR A 693 13.27 -12.66 20.79
C TYR A 693 14.36 -13.25 19.88
N VAL A 694 15.41 -12.49 19.53
CA VAL A 694 16.47 -12.98 18.62
C VAL A 694 17.40 -13.96 19.34
N GLY A 695 17.54 -15.16 18.77
CA GLY A 695 18.28 -16.30 19.29
C GLY A 695 17.69 -16.89 20.57
N LYS A 696 16.38 -16.73 20.85
CA LYS A 696 15.77 -17.09 22.15
C LYS A 696 14.80 -18.26 22.09
N PHE A 697 14.20 -18.51 20.94
CA PHE A 697 13.11 -19.45 20.73
C PHE A 697 13.56 -20.55 19.76
N SER A 698 12.72 -20.92 18.79
CA SER A 698 13.08 -21.88 17.73
C SER A 698 14.33 -21.48 16.93
N ASP A 699 14.58 -20.17 16.81
CA ASP A 699 15.74 -19.58 16.16
C ASP A 699 17.08 -19.83 16.90
N SER A 700 17.05 -20.16 18.19
CA SER A 700 18.25 -20.57 18.96
C SER A 700 18.99 -21.76 18.33
N MET A 701 18.32 -22.54 17.47
CA MET A 701 18.91 -23.61 16.68
C MET A 701 20.03 -23.13 15.73
N TRP A 702 19.96 -21.90 15.23
CA TRP A 702 20.86 -21.38 14.19
C TRP A 702 21.47 -20.00 14.52
N ALA A 703 20.84 -19.19 15.38
CA ALA A 703 21.19 -17.80 15.63
C ALA A 703 21.82 -17.56 17.01
N ASP A 704 22.89 -16.76 17.04
CA ASP A 704 23.34 -16.07 18.26
C ASP A 704 23.12 -14.57 18.14
N ASN A 705 22.64 -13.92 19.19
CA ASN A 705 22.40 -12.47 19.17
C ASN A 705 23.57 -11.66 19.76
N VAL A 706 23.86 -10.54 19.12
CA VAL A 706 24.68 -9.46 19.67
C VAL A 706 24.07 -8.12 19.29
N GLU A 707 23.77 -7.30 20.29
CA GLU A 707 23.31 -5.93 20.05
C GLU A 707 24.46 -5.06 19.56
N VAL A 708 24.19 -4.23 18.55
CA VAL A 708 25.17 -3.36 17.88
C VAL A 708 24.50 -2.02 17.55
N HIS A 709 24.75 -1.02 18.39
CA HIS A 709 24.45 0.38 18.12
C HIS A 709 25.76 1.16 17.92
N GLU A 710 25.81 2.01 16.91
CA GLU A 710 27.01 2.74 16.48
C GLU A 710 27.59 3.66 17.59
N ASN A 711 26.72 4.10 18.49
CA ASN A 711 27.04 5.02 19.58
C ASN A 711 27.38 4.32 20.91
N LEU A 712 27.35 2.98 20.97
CA LEU A 712 27.59 2.21 22.20
C LEU A 712 28.86 1.37 22.06
N GLU A 713 30.00 1.89 22.52
CA GLU A 713 31.31 1.24 22.36
C GLU A 713 31.38 -0.15 23.01
N SER A 714 30.67 -0.36 24.13
CA SER A 714 30.55 -1.68 24.77
C SER A 714 29.94 -2.72 23.84
N GLN A 715 28.93 -2.34 23.05
CA GLN A 715 28.27 -3.21 22.08
C GLN A 715 29.16 -3.50 20.87
N LEU A 716 29.91 -2.51 20.39
CA LEU A 716 30.88 -2.70 19.31
C LEU A 716 32.01 -3.66 19.73
N ASN A 717 32.49 -3.53 20.97
CA ASN A 717 33.48 -4.45 21.52
C ASN A 717 32.92 -5.87 21.71
N ASN A 718 31.67 -6.01 22.17
CA ASN A 718 31.00 -7.30 22.25
C ASN A 718 30.88 -7.96 20.87
N PHE A 719 30.56 -7.19 19.83
CA PHE A 719 30.56 -7.70 18.45
C PHE A 719 31.95 -8.16 18.02
N LYS A 720 33.01 -7.37 18.27
CA LYS A 720 34.39 -7.77 17.93
C LYS A 720 34.82 -9.07 18.61
N GLN A 721 34.38 -9.31 19.84
CA GLN A 721 34.67 -10.53 20.60
C GLN A 721 33.89 -11.74 20.07
N LYS A 722 32.59 -11.57 19.79
CA LYS A 722 31.72 -12.67 19.34
C LYS A 722 31.84 -13.00 17.85
N SER A 723 32.15 -12.00 17.02
CA SER A 723 32.26 -12.17 15.56
C SER A 723 33.55 -12.89 15.18
N THR A 724 33.40 -13.96 14.41
CA THR A 724 34.48 -14.75 13.84
C THR A 724 34.90 -14.20 12.47
N ARG A 725 36.17 -14.40 12.12
CA ARG A 725 36.68 -14.02 10.80
C ARG A 725 36.00 -14.87 9.73
N ASN A 726 35.53 -14.25 8.65
CA ASN A 726 34.73 -14.88 7.58
C ASN A 726 33.36 -15.44 8.03
N GLY A 727 32.92 -15.19 9.27
CA GLY A 727 31.62 -15.64 9.76
C GLY A 727 30.45 -14.94 9.04
N LEU A 728 29.31 -15.63 8.95
CA LEU A 728 28.06 -15.06 8.44
C LEU A 728 27.42 -14.17 9.51
N VAL A 729 27.09 -12.94 9.14
CA VAL A 729 26.40 -11.96 9.97
C VAL A 729 25.07 -11.60 9.33
N LEU A 730 23.98 -11.73 10.09
CA LEU A 730 22.71 -11.09 9.75
C LEU A 730 22.64 -9.75 10.46
N ARG A 731 22.72 -8.65 9.72
CA ARG A 731 22.49 -7.31 10.28
C ARG A 731 20.99 -7.03 10.30
N LEU A 732 20.37 -7.15 11.48
CA LEU A 732 18.99 -6.73 11.74
C LEU A 732 18.97 -5.26 12.20
N GLY A 733 19.17 -4.36 11.23
CA GLY A 733 19.33 -2.93 11.39
C GLY A 733 18.02 -2.16 11.56
N TYR A 734 18.14 -0.84 11.63
CA TYR A 734 17.02 0.07 11.86
C TYR A 734 16.82 0.98 10.63
N PHE A 735 17.63 2.03 10.49
CA PHE A 735 17.71 2.86 9.28
C PHE A 735 19.14 2.91 8.75
N GLY A 736 19.34 2.42 7.52
CA GLY A 736 20.62 2.41 6.82
C GLY A 736 21.66 1.48 7.47
N LEU A 737 22.93 1.79 7.22
CA LEU A 737 24.09 1.14 7.82
C LEU A 737 25.20 2.18 7.97
N SER A 738 25.64 2.43 9.20
CA SER A 738 26.69 3.42 9.44
C SER A 738 28.06 2.94 8.95
N ASN A 739 28.88 3.89 8.48
CA ASN A 739 30.26 3.61 8.08
C ASN A 739 31.06 2.91 9.19
N LYS A 740 30.80 3.25 10.47
CA LYS A 740 31.47 2.64 11.63
C LYS A 740 31.13 1.16 11.78
N ILE A 741 29.86 0.78 11.63
CA ILE A 741 29.45 -0.63 11.73
C ILE A 741 29.92 -1.41 10.50
N ASP A 742 29.80 -0.84 9.30
CA ASP A 742 30.29 -1.45 8.06
C ASP A 742 31.81 -1.76 8.13
N ALA A 743 32.59 -0.83 8.69
CA ALA A 743 34.02 -1.05 8.93
C ALA A 743 34.31 -2.26 9.83
N LEU A 744 33.49 -2.52 10.87
CA LEU A 744 33.63 -3.70 11.72
C LEU A 744 33.40 -5.00 10.96
N PHE A 745 32.41 -5.02 10.08
CA PHE A 745 32.14 -6.19 9.24
C PHE A 745 33.29 -6.45 8.27
N LYS A 746 33.83 -5.39 7.66
CA LYS A 746 34.99 -5.46 6.75
C LYS A 746 36.27 -5.92 7.46
N GLU A 747 36.55 -5.43 8.67
CA GLU A 747 37.71 -5.83 9.49
C GLU A 747 37.73 -7.35 9.73
N LYS A 748 36.56 -7.92 10.04
CA LYS A 748 36.38 -9.36 10.26
C LYS A 748 36.18 -10.14 8.97
N LYS A 749 36.13 -9.48 7.81
CA LYS A 749 35.77 -10.09 6.52
C LYS A 749 34.44 -10.86 6.59
N ASN A 750 33.47 -10.35 7.35
CA ASN A 750 32.18 -11.01 7.50
C ASN A 750 31.43 -11.04 6.17
N ARG A 751 30.73 -12.15 5.93
CA ARG A 751 29.67 -12.23 4.91
C ARG A 751 28.42 -11.63 5.54
N VAL A 752 27.82 -10.61 4.95
CA VAL A 752 26.73 -9.86 5.58
C VAL A 752 25.44 -10.03 4.79
N LEU A 753 24.39 -10.46 5.49
CA LEU A 753 23.00 -10.39 5.05
C LEU A 753 22.37 -9.18 5.74
N LEU A 754 21.80 -8.24 4.97
CA LEU A 754 21.33 -6.96 5.50
C LEU A 754 19.80 -6.86 5.50
N MET A 755 19.22 -6.56 6.67
CA MET A 755 17.83 -6.14 6.84
C MET A 755 17.82 -4.74 7.46
N THR A 756 17.36 -3.74 6.71
CA THR A 756 17.31 -2.35 7.20
C THR A 756 16.29 -1.54 6.39
N ALA A 757 15.91 -0.36 6.86
CA ALA A 757 15.14 0.59 6.06
C ALA A 757 16.04 1.70 5.50
N GLU A 758 15.51 2.50 4.58
CA GLU A 758 16.21 3.67 4.01
C GLU A 758 16.65 4.67 5.09
N ASN A 759 17.82 5.28 4.89
CA ASN A 759 18.28 6.40 5.71
C ASN A 759 18.79 7.52 4.79
N PRO A 760 18.20 8.73 4.84
CA PRO A 760 18.60 9.83 3.98
C PRO A 760 19.94 10.47 4.39
N LEU A 761 20.51 10.09 5.54
CA LEU A 761 21.74 10.67 6.05
C LEU A 761 22.99 10.00 5.42
N PRO A 762 23.93 10.76 4.83
CA PRO A 762 25.08 10.20 4.11
C PRO A 762 25.96 9.26 4.93
N GLU A 763 26.10 9.50 6.24
CA GLU A 763 26.91 8.68 7.15
C GLU A 763 26.33 7.28 7.41
N PHE A 764 25.07 7.07 7.02
CA PHE A 764 24.36 5.79 7.08
C PHE A 764 24.17 5.16 5.70
N SER A 765 24.84 5.65 4.65
CA SER A 765 24.65 5.20 3.26
C SER A 765 25.35 3.88 2.91
N SER A 766 26.14 3.28 3.83
CA SER A 766 26.88 2.04 3.53
C SER A 766 25.97 0.85 3.17
N TYR A 767 24.68 0.91 3.49
CA TYR A 767 23.70 -0.10 3.10
C TYR A 767 23.55 -0.23 1.58
N LEU A 768 23.84 0.83 0.81
CA LEU A 768 23.81 0.82 -0.64
C LEU A 768 24.88 -0.10 -1.25
N ASN A 769 25.93 -0.45 -0.48
CA ASN A 769 26.92 -1.45 -0.87
C ASN A 769 26.35 -2.89 -0.86
N TYR A 770 25.12 -3.07 -0.36
CA TYR A 770 24.43 -4.36 -0.23
C TYR A 770 23.12 -4.32 -1.04
N PRO A 771 23.19 -4.53 -2.37
CA PRO A 771 22.01 -4.47 -3.24
C PRO A 771 21.02 -5.61 -2.93
N GLU A 772 21.50 -6.80 -2.59
CA GLU A 772 20.68 -7.94 -2.15
C GLU A 772 20.31 -7.84 -0.66
N ARG A 773 19.56 -6.80 -0.29
CA ARG A 773 19.08 -6.54 1.07
C ARG A 773 17.58 -6.70 1.19
N VAL A 774 17.10 -6.95 2.40
CA VAL A 774 15.67 -6.83 2.73
C VAL A 774 15.42 -5.40 3.19
N ASP A 775 14.65 -4.66 2.40
CA ASP A 775 14.11 -3.36 2.80
C ASP A 775 12.93 -3.56 3.76
N LEU A 776 13.06 -3.05 4.98
CA LEU A 776 12.01 -3.15 5.99
C LEU A 776 10.83 -2.21 5.72
N GLY A 777 10.89 -1.31 4.72
CA GLY A 777 9.76 -0.47 4.33
C GLY A 777 9.36 0.55 5.39
N LEU A 778 10.28 0.96 6.27
CA LEU A 778 10.03 1.91 7.35
C LEU A 778 10.29 3.33 6.88
N ALA A 779 9.35 4.24 7.12
CA ALA A 779 9.59 5.66 6.93
C ALA A 779 10.62 6.18 7.95
N PHE A 780 11.54 7.03 7.48
CA PHE A 780 12.57 7.62 8.33
C PHE A 780 11.95 8.41 9.49
N GLY A 781 12.43 8.14 10.72
CA GLY A 781 11.90 8.72 11.95
C GLY A 781 11.01 7.79 12.79
N ASP A 782 10.70 6.59 12.30
CA ASP A 782 9.99 5.51 13.02
C ASP A 782 8.68 5.94 13.70
N ALA A 783 7.81 6.65 12.98
CA ALA A 783 6.43 6.89 13.38
C ALA A 783 5.55 6.99 12.12
N CYS A 784 4.36 6.38 12.13
CA CYS A 784 3.61 6.14 10.89
C CYS A 784 2.18 6.72 10.85
N VAL A 785 1.67 7.29 11.94
CA VAL A 785 0.29 7.82 12.00
C VAL A 785 0.30 9.34 12.18
N PRO A 786 0.19 10.15 11.11
CA PRO A 786 0.04 11.59 11.27
C PRO A 786 -1.34 11.95 11.83
N ILE A 787 -1.41 13.02 12.61
CA ILE A 787 -2.67 13.60 13.09
C ILE A 787 -2.68 15.10 12.82
N GLU A 788 -3.86 15.64 12.52
CA GLU A 788 -4.02 17.07 12.29
C GLU A 788 -3.70 17.88 13.55
N GLY A 789 -3.03 19.04 13.37
CA GLY A 789 -2.70 19.94 14.47
C GLY A 789 -1.49 19.52 15.32
N TYR A 790 -0.79 18.43 14.98
CA TYR A 790 0.41 17.97 15.68
C TYR A 790 1.61 17.81 14.74
N PRO A 791 2.84 18.25 15.12
CA PRO A 791 3.95 18.39 14.18
C PRO A 791 4.72 17.10 13.89
N ILE A 792 4.40 15.99 14.56
CA ILE A 792 5.08 14.69 14.39
C ILE A 792 4.07 13.55 14.31
N PRO A 793 4.35 12.49 13.54
CA PRO A 793 3.50 11.29 13.54
C PRO A 793 3.57 10.54 14.87
N LEU A 794 2.56 9.71 15.10
CA LEU A 794 2.42 8.82 16.24
C LEU A 794 2.74 7.37 15.86
N PHE A 795 3.09 6.60 16.88
CA PHE A 795 3.32 5.15 16.93
C PHE A 795 4.38 4.59 15.97
N PRO A 796 5.38 3.86 16.49
CA PRO A 796 6.43 3.29 15.68
C PRO A 796 5.99 1.96 15.03
N PRO A 797 6.25 1.75 13.74
CA PRO A 797 6.07 0.44 13.13
C PRO A 797 7.26 -0.52 13.34
N SER A 798 8.46 -0.01 13.57
CA SER A 798 9.68 -0.81 13.36
C SER A 798 9.79 -2.06 14.22
N GLY A 799 9.31 -2.03 15.47
CA GLY A 799 9.41 -3.18 16.38
C GLY A 799 8.63 -4.37 15.82
N VAL A 800 7.40 -4.10 15.38
CA VAL A 800 6.49 -5.06 14.76
C VAL A 800 7.04 -5.56 13.43
N VAL A 801 7.36 -4.66 12.50
CA VAL A 801 7.79 -5.04 11.14
C VAL A 801 9.10 -5.84 11.18
N LYS A 802 10.06 -5.45 12.02
CA LYS A 802 11.32 -6.19 12.19
C LYS A 802 11.13 -7.58 12.78
N ALA A 803 10.25 -7.71 13.78
CA ALA A 803 9.94 -9.00 14.37
C ALA A 803 9.30 -9.93 13.33
N VAL A 804 8.34 -9.42 12.55
CA VAL A 804 7.70 -10.19 11.47
C VAL A 804 8.70 -10.59 10.38
N ALA A 805 9.57 -9.68 9.93
CA ALA A 805 10.61 -9.99 8.94
C ALA A 805 11.58 -11.08 9.42
N TYR A 806 12.00 -10.99 10.69
CA TYR A 806 12.90 -11.96 11.30
C TYR A 806 12.24 -13.33 11.50
N GLU A 807 10.99 -13.36 11.97
CA GLU A 807 10.24 -14.60 12.12
C GLU A 807 9.91 -15.24 10.76
N ALA A 808 9.57 -14.45 9.74
CA ALA A 808 9.39 -14.95 8.38
C ALA A 808 10.68 -15.65 7.88
N LEU A 809 11.85 -15.02 8.08
CA LEU A 809 13.15 -15.64 7.78
C LEU A 809 13.38 -16.91 8.61
N ASN A 810 13.13 -16.87 9.93
CA ASN A 810 13.32 -18.00 10.82
C ASN A 810 12.52 -19.23 10.38
N ILE A 811 11.24 -19.05 10.03
CA ILE A 811 10.39 -20.16 9.57
C ILE A 811 10.95 -20.77 8.28
N GLU A 812 11.38 -19.96 7.31
CA GLU A 812 11.95 -20.46 6.05
C GLU A 812 13.26 -21.22 6.29
N ILE A 813 14.12 -20.75 7.20
CA ILE A 813 15.35 -21.48 7.59
C ILE A 813 15.00 -22.84 8.17
N LEU A 814 14.04 -22.88 9.10
CA LEU A 814 13.67 -24.11 9.80
C LEU A 814 12.91 -25.08 8.90
N ASP A 815 12.21 -24.59 7.87
CA ASP A 815 11.64 -25.42 6.83
C ASP A 815 12.71 -25.99 5.91
N ASP A 816 13.65 -25.14 5.45
CA ASP A 816 14.77 -25.57 4.63
C ASP A 816 15.58 -26.66 5.35
N LEU A 817 15.87 -26.53 6.64
CA LEU A 817 16.64 -27.52 7.42
C LEU A 817 15.95 -28.90 7.61
N LYS A 818 14.64 -29.01 7.37
CA LYS A 818 13.93 -30.30 7.40
C LYS A 818 14.10 -31.08 6.10
N ASN A 819 14.40 -30.37 5.01
CA ASN A 819 14.62 -30.88 3.67
C ASN A 819 16.13 -31.02 3.39
#